data_AF-A0A414FL94-F1
#
_entry.id   AF-A0A414FL94-F1
#
_cell.length_a   1.000
_cell.length_b   1.000
_cell.length_c   1.000
_cell.angle_alpha   90.00
_cell.angle_beta   90.00
_cell.angle_gamma   90.00
#
_symmetry.space_group_name_H-M   'P 1'
#
loop_
_entity.id
_entity.type
_entity.pdbx_description
1 polymer ?
#
loop_
_entity_poly.entity_id
_entity_poly.type
_entity_poly.pdbx_seq_one_letter_code
_entity_poly.pdbx_strand_id
1 'polypeptide(L)'
;MKNTKIPIIKGHWCKLKVILLSLLYPCLGYSCSDSASSAIPDDWITISTESVSFPYEGGTEKREFVLGQGLDINQIASTLSNKGEDWLTALVENGKMTIVCERSFAERVRSSVLTLMYDDNHKCNITISQEAAPSSADKLIKVIGGEATSEETQGKDTDQNPLTLKMSYDGNKKTYFNSAFGQVSYPFSIRYELEKGHTLNSIVYTPRTDSGNKWGSFDQFTVEVSTADKPDDFVKIGDYARGNGVHTPFTIKLSSPVEDAKFVRFTITKAYEDRVSCAEMEFYEASSNKFDPATIFADNMGLQLKAGVTEKQIKQIPNEYLKELGLALLSGNYESAYRLADYRPYQNPAVMATANKTSKYSLRDNPTGIYAKAGETLAIFVDDIYEGGRISMLIQDLNGGYNNSKTYELSEGYNEITVEVGGLIYILNHVNDDIPLRLEDADNDQKRNIEAKTVKVHFANGKVNGYFDIQKNKESDWAQIRDNAKYQEIDILGEYSHLTWRISDFKKYNTEITKTIENLDRLVYLEEEFMGLVKYGKMFNNRMHFSIDYKAKSPNASDYRTVYNASDYYAEPFCKPENFPTRCWGPAHEVGHCNQTRPGLKWAGLTEVTNNIMSLFIQTSFGRPCKLLVDGCTLKDENDQTLGTYNNIYQGATSLIVDGKRPHCLPGIANITRETQLVPFWQLKLYMIDVLGKTDFYHKLYEYFRTHESPSDKGENQGMNQLDFVRQVCDISGLNMLDFFEKWGFLYPVKTTLNDYGNKAFEITEEQIRLLKEEINGRGYEMPHPNVHQITEINLDDYK
;
A
#
# COMPACT_ATOMS: atom_id res chain seq x y z
N MET A 1 -29.60 53.51 -3.36
CA MET A 1 -30.77 53.45 -2.45
C MET A 1 -30.36 52.63 -1.23
N LYS A 2 -29.85 53.30 -0.19
CA LYS A 2 -30.42 53.48 1.16
C LYS A 2 -30.64 52.18 1.97
N ASN A 3 -29.78 52.02 2.99
CA ASN A 3 -29.91 51.49 4.36
C ASN A 3 -30.57 50.11 4.57
N THR A 4 -30.01 49.19 5.37
CA THR A 4 -29.69 49.39 6.80
C THR A 4 -28.52 48.52 7.31
N LYS A 5 -27.75 49.09 8.24
CA LYS A 5 -26.62 48.49 9.00
C LYS A 5 -27.10 47.92 10.34
N ILE A 6 -26.53 46.81 10.78
CA ILE A 6 -26.26 46.50 12.21
C ILE A 6 -24.92 45.72 12.28
N PRO A 7 -23.92 46.14 13.08
CA PRO A 7 -22.71 45.37 13.33
C PRO A 7 -22.79 44.61 14.67
N ILE A 8 -22.40 43.33 14.70
CA ILE A 8 -22.15 42.61 15.95
C ILE A 8 -20.64 42.44 16.15
N ILE A 9 -20.24 42.79 17.37
CA ILE A 9 -18.87 42.99 17.84
C ILE A 9 -18.27 41.66 18.32
N LYS A 10 -16.96 41.52 18.06
CA LYS A 10 -16.05 40.47 18.55
C LYS A 10 -16.10 40.29 20.07
N GLY A 11 -16.07 39.04 20.53
CA GLY A 11 -15.82 38.69 21.93
C GLY A 11 -14.95 37.44 22.05
N HIS A 12 -13.64 37.65 22.26
CA HIS A 12 -12.70 36.65 22.76
C HIS A 12 -13.08 36.24 24.20
N TRP A 13 -13.11 34.94 24.52
CA TRP A 13 -13.08 34.47 25.89
C TRP A 13 -11.93 33.47 26.09
N CYS A 14 -10.92 33.95 26.82
CA CYS A 14 -9.79 33.18 27.31
C CYS A 14 -9.94 32.98 28.82
N LYS A 15 -9.81 31.71 29.23
CA LYS A 15 -9.12 31.17 30.41
C LYS A 15 -9.48 31.58 31.85
N LEU A 16 -9.64 30.50 32.63
CA LEU A 16 -9.26 30.25 34.04
C LEU A 16 -10.08 30.90 35.16
N LYS A 17 -10.55 30.06 36.09
CA LYS A 17 -10.07 30.09 37.48
C LYS A 17 -10.37 28.82 38.27
N VAL A 18 -9.39 28.48 39.10
CA VAL A 18 -9.21 27.35 40.01
C VAL A 18 -9.20 27.95 41.44
N ILE A 19 -9.96 27.32 42.35
CA ILE A 19 -9.76 27.11 43.82
C ILE A 19 -9.46 28.35 44.73
N LEU A 20 -10.25 28.58 45.80
CA LEU A 20 -9.91 28.20 47.21
C LEU A 20 -10.96 28.68 48.24
N LEU A 21 -11.20 27.80 49.22
CA LEU A 21 -11.86 28.01 50.52
C LEU A 21 -11.33 29.23 51.29
N SER A 22 -12.19 29.90 52.06
CA SER A 22 -12.19 29.84 53.55
C SER A 22 -13.11 30.88 54.23
N LEU A 23 -13.87 30.37 55.22
CA LEU A 23 -14.22 30.95 56.53
C LEU A 23 -14.80 32.37 56.63
N LEU A 24 -16.05 32.49 57.11
CA LEU A 24 -16.36 32.99 58.46
C LEU A 24 -17.88 32.95 58.76
N TYR A 25 -18.20 32.28 59.87
CA TYR A 25 -19.44 32.35 60.65
C TYR A 25 -19.66 33.78 61.21
N PRO A 26 -20.90 34.17 61.59
CA PRO A 26 -21.29 33.98 63.00
C PRO A 26 -22.73 33.52 63.24
N CYS A 27 -22.88 32.82 64.36
CA CYS A 27 -24.09 32.28 64.97
C CYS A 27 -25.03 33.38 65.53
N LEU A 28 -26.30 32.99 65.70
CA LEU A 28 -27.26 33.21 66.82
C LEU A 28 -28.67 33.03 66.21
N GLY A 29 -29.62 32.21 66.66
CA GLY A 29 -29.81 31.39 67.86
C GLY A 29 -31.33 31.36 68.16
N TYR A 30 -31.98 30.20 67.96
CA TYR A 30 -33.29 29.69 68.48
C TYR A 30 -34.57 30.57 68.38
N SER A 31 -35.73 30.07 67.94
CA SER A 31 -36.54 29.04 68.63
C SER A 31 -37.68 28.50 67.74
N CYS A 32 -38.04 27.24 67.99
CA CYS A 32 -38.89 26.30 67.28
C CYS A 32 -40.34 26.73 66.94
N SER A 33 -40.81 26.20 65.81
CA SER A 33 -42.12 25.56 65.74
C SER A 33 -41.93 24.11 65.30
N ASP A 34 -42.23 23.18 66.22
CA ASP A 34 -42.11 21.74 66.03
C ASP A 34 -43.02 21.23 64.89
N SER A 35 -42.39 20.80 63.80
CA SER A 35 -42.88 19.67 63.01
C SER A 35 -41.77 18.63 63.03
N ALA A 36 -41.99 17.53 63.76
CA ALA A 36 -41.02 16.48 63.99
C ALA A 36 -40.29 16.08 62.69
N SER A 37 -38.99 16.38 62.58
CA SER A 37 -38.13 15.66 61.65
C SER A 37 -38.04 14.25 62.20
N SER A 38 -38.74 13.30 61.60
CA SER A 38 -38.52 11.89 61.87
C SER A 38 -37.05 11.61 61.57
N ALA A 39 -36.24 11.41 62.62
CA ALA A 39 -34.87 10.94 62.45
C ALA A 39 -34.92 9.66 61.62
N ILE A 40 -34.18 9.64 60.51
CA ILE A 40 -34.07 8.43 59.69
C ILE A 40 -33.45 7.35 60.60
N PRO A 41 -34.09 6.17 60.72
CA PRO A 41 -33.62 5.17 61.65
C PRO A 41 -32.33 4.51 61.13
N ASP A 42 -31.46 4.02 62.03
CA ASP A 42 -30.20 3.38 61.64
C ASP A 42 -30.41 2.16 60.72
N ASP A 43 -31.54 1.46 60.86
CA ASP A 43 -32.03 0.37 60.02
C ASP A 43 -32.93 0.85 58.85
N TRP A 44 -32.61 2.03 58.30
CA TRP A 44 -33.36 2.67 57.21
C TRP A 44 -33.64 1.75 56.01
N ILE A 45 -32.76 0.78 55.74
CA ILE A 45 -32.98 -0.28 54.76
C ILE A 45 -32.55 -1.63 55.32
N THR A 46 -33.44 -2.61 55.20
CA THR A 46 -33.14 -4.03 55.44
C THR A 46 -33.04 -4.74 54.09
N ILE A 47 -31.82 -5.02 53.66
CA ILE A 47 -31.49 -5.74 52.42
C ILE A 47 -30.31 -6.69 52.67
N SER A 48 -30.26 -7.82 51.99
CA SER A 48 -29.03 -8.64 52.00
C SER A 48 -27.86 -7.85 51.42
N THR A 49 -26.75 -7.77 52.15
CA THR A 49 -25.49 -7.13 51.72
C THR A 49 -24.44 -8.15 51.28
N GLU A 50 -24.83 -9.41 51.08
CA GLU A 50 -23.92 -10.44 50.56
C GLU A 50 -23.35 -10.00 49.21
N SER A 51 -22.11 -10.38 48.91
CA SER A 51 -21.50 -10.03 47.63
C SER A 51 -22.21 -10.76 46.49
N VAL A 52 -22.37 -10.09 45.35
CA VAL A 52 -22.92 -10.69 44.12
C VAL A 52 -21.76 -11.06 43.21
N SER A 53 -21.74 -12.29 42.71
CA SER A 53 -20.78 -12.72 41.67
C SER A 53 -21.54 -13.11 40.41
N PHE A 54 -21.18 -12.48 39.29
CA PHE A 54 -21.70 -12.82 37.97
C PHE A 54 -20.66 -13.62 37.18
N PRO A 55 -21.08 -14.58 36.34
CA PRO A 55 -20.20 -15.15 35.34
C PRO A 55 -19.89 -14.12 34.25
N TYR A 56 -18.88 -14.38 33.41
CA TYR A 56 -18.48 -13.42 32.37
C TYR A 56 -19.59 -13.18 31.32
N GLU A 57 -20.54 -14.10 31.14
CA GLU A 57 -21.71 -13.93 30.30
C GLU A 57 -22.68 -12.84 30.80
N GLY A 58 -22.53 -12.41 32.06
CA GLY A 58 -23.41 -11.45 32.71
C GLY A 58 -24.63 -12.13 33.34
N GLY A 59 -25.66 -11.34 33.65
CA GLY A 59 -26.88 -11.87 34.26
C GLY A 59 -27.72 -10.81 34.96
N THR A 60 -28.72 -11.26 35.72
CA THR A 60 -29.56 -10.39 36.53
C THR A 60 -29.69 -10.95 37.93
N GLU A 61 -29.40 -10.11 38.92
CA GLU A 61 -29.63 -10.39 40.33
C GLU A 61 -30.78 -9.53 40.84
N LYS A 62 -31.65 -10.10 41.67
CA LYS A 62 -32.79 -9.39 42.27
C LYS A 62 -32.80 -9.60 43.77
N ARG A 63 -32.91 -8.51 44.53
CA ARG A 63 -33.06 -8.55 45.98
C ARG A 63 -34.28 -7.77 46.41
N GLU A 64 -35.05 -8.36 47.31
CA GLU A 64 -36.12 -7.64 48.00
C GLU A 64 -35.51 -6.88 49.19
N PHE A 65 -36.07 -5.72 49.50
CA PHE A 65 -35.70 -4.94 50.66
C PHE A 65 -36.92 -4.31 51.32
N VAL A 66 -36.79 -4.01 52.60
CA VAL A 66 -37.81 -3.31 53.39
C VAL A 66 -37.21 -1.99 53.88
N LEU A 67 -37.97 -0.91 53.76
CA LEU A 67 -37.58 0.41 54.26
C LEU A 67 -38.11 0.65 55.67
N GLY A 68 -37.35 1.43 56.43
CA GLY A 68 -37.79 1.99 57.69
C GLY A 68 -39.12 2.75 57.54
N GLN A 69 -39.93 2.76 58.59
CA GLN A 69 -41.26 3.33 58.56
C GLN A 69 -41.22 4.83 58.22
N GLY A 70 -42.00 5.25 57.23
CA GLY A 70 -42.10 6.65 56.80
C GLY A 70 -41.07 7.11 55.76
N LEU A 71 -40.19 6.21 55.29
CA LEU A 71 -39.23 6.49 54.23
C LEU A 71 -39.86 6.29 52.83
N ASP A 72 -39.45 7.12 51.88
CA ASP A 72 -39.91 7.08 50.49
C ASP A 72 -38.85 6.43 49.59
N ILE A 73 -39.24 5.37 48.87
CA ILE A 73 -38.36 4.66 47.93
C ILE A 73 -37.80 5.57 46.84
N ASN A 74 -38.54 6.61 46.43
CA ASN A 74 -38.11 7.53 45.39
C ASN A 74 -36.97 8.45 45.84
N GLN A 75 -36.66 8.49 47.14
CA GLN A 75 -35.51 9.23 47.69
C GLN A 75 -34.21 8.41 47.68
N ILE A 76 -34.29 7.11 47.39
CA ILE A 76 -33.09 6.26 47.33
C ILE A 76 -32.32 6.56 46.05
N ALA A 77 -31.08 7.03 46.21
CA ALA A 77 -30.12 7.11 45.13
C ALA A 77 -29.25 5.85 45.08
N SER A 78 -28.85 5.45 43.88
CA SER A 78 -27.86 4.39 43.69
C SER A 78 -26.65 4.90 42.92
N THR A 79 -25.44 4.62 43.40
CA THR A 79 -24.20 4.91 42.68
C THR A 79 -23.35 3.66 42.55
N LEU A 80 -22.59 3.58 41.46
CA LEU A 80 -21.64 2.51 41.20
C LEU A 80 -20.23 3.08 41.22
N SER A 81 -19.29 2.35 41.82
CA SER A 81 -17.87 2.70 41.84
C SER A 81 -17.10 2.02 40.71
N ASN A 82 -15.83 2.38 40.51
CA ASN A 82 -14.90 1.71 39.59
C ASN A 82 -15.44 1.55 38.15
N LYS A 83 -16.15 2.57 37.64
CA LYS A 83 -16.84 2.53 36.35
C LYS A 83 -17.89 1.43 36.23
N GLY A 84 -18.53 1.07 37.35
CA GLY A 84 -19.62 0.09 37.36
C GLY A 84 -20.76 0.48 36.42
N GLU A 85 -21.00 1.77 36.26
CA GLU A 85 -21.98 2.32 35.33
C GLU A 85 -21.74 1.95 33.86
N ASP A 86 -20.53 1.53 33.47
CA ASP A 86 -20.23 1.09 32.12
C ASP A 86 -20.75 -0.33 31.83
N TRP A 87 -21.05 -1.14 32.85
CA TRP A 87 -21.39 -2.57 32.70
C TRP A 87 -22.43 -3.12 33.68
N LEU A 88 -22.90 -2.30 34.63
CA LEU A 88 -23.98 -2.62 35.57
C LEU A 88 -25.11 -1.61 35.44
N THR A 89 -26.34 -2.11 35.52
CA THR A 89 -27.54 -1.29 35.71
C THR A 89 -28.18 -1.66 37.03
N ALA A 90 -28.27 -0.70 37.97
CA ALA A 90 -28.99 -0.87 39.22
C ALA A 90 -30.34 -0.14 39.13
N LEU A 91 -31.44 -0.85 39.40
CA LEU A 91 -32.80 -0.33 39.44
C LEU A 91 -33.38 -0.60 40.82
N VAL A 92 -33.92 0.43 41.46
CA VAL A 92 -34.52 0.35 42.79
C VAL A 92 -35.96 0.83 42.68
N GLU A 93 -36.91 -0.10 42.72
CA GLU A 93 -38.33 0.20 42.58
C GLU A 93 -39.19 -0.86 43.27
N ASN A 94 -40.39 -0.49 43.72
CA ASN A 94 -41.37 -1.44 44.26
C ASN A 94 -40.83 -2.39 45.36
N GLY A 95 -39.91 -1.92 46.20
CA GLY A 95 -39.25 -2.72 47.24
C GLY A 95 -38.25 -3.76 46.71
N LYS A 96 -37.82 -3.63 45.46
CA LYS A 96 -36.88 -4.53 44.79
C LYS A 96 -35.70 -3.76 44.22
N MET A 97 -34.50 -4.29 44.47
CA MET A 97 -33.28 -3.89 43.81
C MET A 97 -32.96 -4.92 42.73
N THR A 98 -32.89 -4.49 41.46
CA THR A 98 -32.46 -5.31 40.33
C THR A 98 -31.09 -4.83 39.86
N ILE A 99 -30.13 -5.74 39.78
CA ILE A 99 -28.80 -5.50 39.21
C ILE A 99 -28.71 -6.29 37.92
N VAL A 100 -28.57 -5.61 36.78
CA VAL A 100 -28.28 -6.23 35.49
C VAL A 100 -26.81 -6.05 35.19
N CYS A 101 -26.11 -7.15 34.92
CA CYS A 101 -24.70 -7.19 34.58
C CYS A 101 -24.53 -7.58 33.10
N GLU A 102 -23.85 -6.72 32.35
CA GLU A 102 -23.54 -6.98 30.94
C GLU A 102 -22.47 -8.07 30.79
N ARG A 103 -22.48 -8.76 29.65
CA ARG A 103 -21.38 -9.66 29.26
C ARG A 103 -20.04 -8.94 29.30
N SER A 104 -19.01 -9.60 29.81
CA SER A 104 -17.62 -9.18 29.71
C SER A 104 -16.88 -10.03 28.68
N PHE A 105 -16.03 -9.39 27.88
CA PHE A 105 -15.03 -10.05 27.04
C PHE A 105 -13.62 -9.95 27.63
N ALA A 106 -13.48 -9.31 28.79
CA ALA A 106 -12.17 -9.07 29.40
C ALA A 106 -11.64 -10.32 30.08
N GLU A 107 -10.39 -10.69 29.80
CA GLU A 107 -9.65 -11.80 30.42
C GLU A 107 -9.17 -11.47 31.84
N ARG A 108 -9.96 -10.69 32.58
CA ARG A 108 -9.68 -10.30 33.97
C ARG A 108 -10.98 -10.14 34.75
N VAL A 109 -10.90 -10.43 36.04
CA VAL A 109 -11.98 -10.13 36.98
C VAL A 109 -12.18 -8.62 37.06
N ARG A 110 -13.43 -8.18 37.09
CA ARG A 110 -13.79 -6.78 37.39
C ARG A 110 -14.75 -6.71 38.56
N SER A 111 -14.73 -5.60 39.29
CA SER A 111 -15.59 -5.39 40.45
C SER A 111 -16.05 -3.94 40.58
N SER A 112 -17.21 -3.77 41.20
CA SER A 112 -17.80 -2.49 41.54
C SER A 112 -18.47 -2.60 42.92
N VAL A 113 -18.75 -1.45 43.53
CA VAL A 113 -19.58 -1.36 44.73
C VAL A 113 -20.83 -0.58 44.36
N LEU A 114 -21.98 -1.20 44.53
CA LEU A 114 -23.28 -0.53 44.48
C LEU A 114 -23.54 0.08 45.86
N THR A 115 -23.62 1.40 45.91
CA THR A 115 -24.00 2.14 47.11
C THR A 115 -25.44 2.63 46.95
N LEU A 116 -26.35 2.10 47.77
CA LEU A 116 -27.68 2.66 47.98
C LEU A 116 -27.59 3.73 49.06
N MET A 117 -28.18 4.89 48.83
CA MET A 117 -28.10 6.04 49.74
C MET A 117 -29.46 6.68 49.92
N TYR A 118 -29.84 6.96 51.17
CA TYR A 118 -30.98 7.82 51.48
C TYR A 118 -30.53 9.26 51.73
N ASP A 119 -29.38 9.43 52.39
CA ASP A 119 -28.66 10.69 52.54
C ASP A 119 -27.13 10.43 52.69
N ASP A 120 -26.36 11.45 53.06
CA ASP A 120 -24.90 11.33 53.22
C ASP A 120 -24.44 10.41 54.35
N ASN A 121 -25.29 10.17 55.35
CA ASN A 121 -25.01 9.34 56.54
C ASN A 121 -25.65 7.94 56.44
N HIS A 122 -26.69 7.77 55.64
CA HIS A 122 -27.45 6.52 55.49
C HIS A 122 -27.11 5.85 54.16
N LYS A 123 -26.09 4.97 54.18
CA LYS A 123 -25.55 4.28 53.01
C LYS A 123 -25.48 2.77 53.22
N CYS A 124 -25.83 2.00 52.19
CA CYS A 124 -25.73 0.55 52.16
C CYS A 124 -24.90 0.14 50.94
N ASN A 125 -23.84 -0.64 51.16
CA ASN A 125 -22.92 -1.06 50.11
C ASN A 125 -23.10 -2.55 49.79
N ILE A 126 -23.12 -2.87 48.50
CA ILE A 126 -23.13 -4.23 47.99
C ILE A 126 -21.96 -4.37 47.01
N THR A 127 -21.04 -5.28 47.33
CA THR A 127 -19.92 -5.60 46.44
C THR A 127 -20.41 -6.49 45.31
N ILE A 128 -20.02 -6.15 44.09
CA ILE A 128 -20.36 -6.90 42.87
C ILE A 128 -19.06 -7.26 42.16
N SER A 129 -18.88 -8.53 41.81
CA SER A 129 -17.78 -9.03 40.98
C SER A 129 -18.31 -9.70 39.72
N GLN A 130 -17.52 -9.65 38.65
CA GLN A 130 -17.73 -10.45 37.45
C GLN A 130 -16.46 -11.20 37.09
N GLU A 131 -16.62 -12.49 36.79
CA GLU A 131 -15.52 -13.39 36.42
C GLU A 131 -14.81 -12.95 35.13
N ALA A 132 -13.56 -13.39 34.99
CA ALA A 132 -12.77 -13.20 33.78
C ALA A 132 -13.34 -14.05 32.63
N ALA A 133 -13.43 -13.48 31.43
CA ALA A 133 -13.77 -14.24 30.25
C ALA A 133 -12.60 -15.15 29.80
N PRO A 134 -12.88 -16.28 29.12
CA PRO A 134 -11.85 -17.08 28.46
C PRO A 134 -11.08 -16.28 27.40
N SER A 135 -9.94 -16.80 26.94
CA SER A 135 -9.15 -16.05 25.96
C SER A 135 -9.87 -15.84 24.64
N SER A 136 -9.74 -14.64 24.09
CA SER A 136 -10.28 -14.28 22.76
C SER A 136 -9.45 -14.84 21.60
N ALA A 137 -8.21 -15.26 21.86
CA ALA A 137 -7.33 -15.85 20.86
C ALA A 137 -7.79 -17.25 20.46
N ASP A 138 -7.73 -17.55 19.17
CA ASP A 138 -7.99 -18.89 18.66
C ASP A 138 -6.97 -19.88 19.25
N LYS A 139 -7.44 -21.08 19.61
CA LYS A 139 -6.64 -22.08 20.32
C LYS A 139 -5.83 -22.88 19.31
N LEU A 140 -4.50 -22.84 19.43
CA LEU A 140 -3.61 -23.69 18.64
C LEU A 140 -3.86 -25.16 18.99
N ILE A 141 -4.22 -25.96 17.99
CA ILE A 141 -4.37 -27.41 18.09
C ILE A 141 -2.98 -28.03 17.95
N LYS A 142 -2.59 -28.81 18.94
CA LYS A 142 -1.27 -29.43 18.98
C LYS A 142 -1.16 -30.51 17.90
N VAL A 143 -0.10 -30.43 17.10
CA VAL A 143 0.30 -31.53 16.20
C VAL A 143 1.10 -32.55 17.00
N ILE A 144 0.59 -33.79 17.06
CA ILE A 144 1.18 -34.90 17.83
C ILE A 144 2.03 -35.84 16.97
N GLY A 145 1.88 -35.78 15.65
CA GLY A 145 2.60 -36.62 14.70
C GLY A 145 2.41 -36.14 13.27
N GLY A 146 3.10 -36.78 12.34
CA GLY A 146 2.93 -36.52 10.92
C GLY A 146 3.80 -37.42 10.06
N GLU A 147 3.51 -37.42 8.77
CA GLU A 147 4.27 -38.12 7.73
C GLU A 147 4.33 -37.28 6.46
N ALA A 148 5.43 -37.40 5.72
CA ALA A 148 5.60 -36.79 4.41
C ALA A 148 6.10 -37.84 3.43
N THR A 149 5.84 -37.64 2.13
CA THR A 149 6.33 -38.55 1.07
C THR A 149 7.85 -38.75 1.14
N SER A 150 8.59 -37.70 1.47
CA SER A 150 10.01 -37.78 1.84
C SER A 150 10.40 -36.61 2.74
N GLU A 151 11.53 -36.72 3.41
CA GLU A 151 12.12 -35.63 4.20
C GLU A 151 13.63 -35.65 4.10
N GLU A 152 14.26 -34.48 4.24
CA GLU A 152 15.71 -34.37 4.29
C GLU A 152 16.21 -34.77 5.69
N THR A 153 16.87 -35.94 5.75
CA THR A 153 17.31 -36.54 7.02
C THR A 153 18.80 -36.35 7.31
N GLN A 154 19.59 -35.94 6.32
CA GLN A 154 21.04 -35.75 6.46
C GLN A 154 21.45 -34.27 6.42
N GLY A 155 20.73 -33.47 5.63
CA GLY A 155 20.94 -32.04 5.50
C GLY A 155 20.52 -31.26 6.76
N LYS A 156 21.14 -30.10 6.92
CA LYS A 156 20.82 -29.12 7.97
C LYS A 156 20.69 -27.73 7.37
N ASP A 157 19.98 -26.85 8.07
CA ASP A 157 19.99 -25.43 7.73
C ASP A 157 21.33 -24.76 8.12
N THR A 158 21.43 -23.46 7.87
CA THR A 158 22.62 -22.66 8.18
C THR A 158 22.95 -22.63 9.68
N ASP A 159 21.93 -22.76 10.53
CA ASP A 159 22.04 -22.74 11.99
C ASP A 159 22.17 -24.14 12.59
N GLN A 160 22.41 -25.16 11.75
CA GLN A 160 22.58 -26.57 12.12
C GLN A 160 21.32 -27.28 12.64
N ASN A 161 20.13 -26.73 12.38
CA ASN A 161 18.87 -27.41 12.68
C ASN A 161 18.59 -28.52 11.66
N PRO A 162 17.90 -29.60 12.07
CA PRO A 162 17.44 -30.63 11.13
C PRO A 162 16.41 -30.04 10.16
N LEU A 163 16.12 -30.76 9.07
CA LEU A 163 15.15 -30.36 8.04
C LEU A 163 13.95 -31.31 7.95
N THR A 164 13.71 -32.08 9.02
CA THR A 164 12.68 -33.11 9.09
C THR A 164 11.29 -32.51 9.26
N LEU A 165 10.24 -33.33 9.06
CA LEU A 165 8.86 -32.87 9.15
C LEU A 165 8.54 -32.23 10.50
N LYS A 166 9.19 -32.69 11.59
CA LYS A 166 9.00 -32.14 12.94
C LYS A 166 9.25 -30.64 13.03
N MET A 167 10.13 -30.10 12.17
CA MET A 167 10.44 -28.67 12.11
C MET A 167 9.33 -27.83 11.50
N SER A 168 8.29 -28.44 10.92
CA SER A 168 7.11 -27.71 10.44
C SER A 168 6.02 -27.55 11.50
N TYR A 169 6.24 -28.03 12.73
CA TYR A 169 5.29 -27.92 13.85
C TYR A 169 6.05 -27.97 15.19
N ASP A 170 7.16 -27.25 15.25
CA ASP A 170 7.96 -27.09 16.47
C ASP A 170 7.71 -25.74 17.17
N GLY A 171 6.86 -24.88 16.59
CA GLY A 171 6.54 -23.55 17.10
C GLY A 171 7.59 -22.50 16.74
N ASN A 172 8.53 -22.79 15.85
CA ASN A 172 9.62 -21.90 15.48
C ASN A 172 9.63 -21.63 13.98
N LYS A 173 9.08 -20.48 13.58
CA LYS A 173 9.00 -20.05 12.16
C LYS A 173 10.35 -19.81 11.47
N LYS A 174 11.49 -20.02 12.15
CA LYS A 174 12.85 -19.96 11.59
C LYS A 174 13.41 -21.32 11.20
N THR A 175 12.97 -22.40 11.84
CA THR A 175 13.24 -23.77 11.40
C THR A 175 12.27 -24.13 10.27
N TYR A 176 12.58 -25.18 9.52
CA TYR A 176 11.70 -25.61 8.44
C TYR A 176 11.91 -27.08 8.08
N PHE A 177 10.81 -27.71 7.68
CA PHE A 177 10.80 -28.95 6.92
C PHE A 177 11.28 -28.71 5.49
N ASN A 178 12.02 -29.68 4.95
CA ASN A 178 12.33 -29.78 3.53
C ASN A 178 12.16 -31.23 3.06
N SER A 179 11.57 -31.41 1.88
CA SER A 179 11.63 -32.69 1.17
C SER A 179 13.09 -33.11 0.95
N ALA A 180 13.33 -34.41 0.76
CA ALA A 180 14.67 -34.90 0.41
C ALA A 180 15.29 -34.09 -0.75
N PHE A 181 16.59 -33.78 -0.66
CA PHE A 181 17.22 -32.90 -1.65
C PHE A 181 17.09 -33.41 -3.09
N GLY A 182 16.60 -32.54 -3.97
CA GLY A 182 16.32 -32.85 -5.37
C GLY A 182 14.94 -32.33 -5.76
N GLN A 183 14.54 -32.57 -7.01
CA GLN A 183 13.15 -32.34 -7.43
C GLN A 183 12.26 -33.44 -6.85
N VAL A 184 11.07 -33.07 -6.37
CA VAL A 184 10.08 -34.04 -5.89
C VAL A 184 9.31 -34.66 -7.04
N SER A 185 8.79 -35.87 -6.81
CA SER A 185 7.75 -36.44 -7.67
C SER A 185 6.39 -35.99 -7.16
N TYR A 186 5.54 -35.50 -8.07
CA TYR A 186 4.17 -35.11 -7.75
C TYR A 186 3.17 -36.25 -8.01
N PRO A 187 2.09 -36.35 -7.21
CA PRO A 187 1.80 -35.50 -6.05
C PRO A 187 2.70 -35.83 -4.84
N PHE A 188 3.08 -34.78 -4.10
CA PHE A 188 3.81 -34.90 -2.84
C PHE A 188 2.81 -34.74 -1.69
N SER A 189 2.79 -35.69 -0.75
CA SER A 189 1.84 -35.71 0.35
C SER A 189 2.51 -35.32 1.66
N ILE A 190 1.84 -34.50 2.46
CA ILE A 190 2.14 -34.26 3.88
C ILE A 190 0.86 -34.49 4.67
N ARG A 191 0.90 -35.32 5.71
CA ARG A 191 -0.21 -35.56 6.64
C ARG A 191 0.21 -35.24 8.05
N TYR A 192 -0.57 -34.41 8.73
CA TYR A 192 -0.40 -34.05 10.13
C TYR A 192 -1.44 -34.75 11.00
N GLU A 193 -1.04 -35.25 12.17
CA GLU A 193 -1.93 -35.81 13.19
C GLU A 193 -2.14 -34.78 14.31
N LEU A 194 -3.39 -34.47 14.58
CA LEU A 194 -3.82 -33.49 15.58
C LEU A 194 -4.19 -34.18 16.91
N GLU A 195 -4.00 -33.45 18.01
CA GLU A 195 -4.55 -33.82 19.31
C GLU A 195 -6.08 -33.89 19.25
N LYS A 196 -6.67 -34.92 19.88
CA LYS A 196 -8.12 -35.17 19.87
C LYS A 196 -8.91 -34.15 20.69
N GLY A 197 -10.21 -34.07 20.44
CA GLY A 197 -11.15 -33.25 21.22
C GLY A 197 -11.15 -31.78 20.82
N HIS A 198 -10.72 -31.48 19.60
CA HIS A 198 -10.64 -30.14 19.05
C HIS A 198 -11.46 -30.01 17.77
N THR A 199 -12.08 -28.85 17.58
CA THR A 199 -12.74 -28.49 16.32
C THR A 199 -11.76 -27.69 15.46
N LEU A 200 -11.47 -28.14 14.24
CA LEU A 200 -10.61 -27.42 13.32
C LEU A 200 -11.39 -26.34 12.57
N ASN A 201 -10.96 -25.08 12.69
CA ASN A 201 -11.59 -23.92 12.05
C ASN A 201 -10.69 -23.23 11.03
N SER A 202 -9.37 -23.20 11.26
CA SER A 202 -8.44 -22.62 10.29
C SER A 202 -7.06 -23.25 10.33
N ILE A 203 -6.31 -23.06 9.25
CA ILE A 203 -4.95 -23.58 9.06
C ILE A 203 -4.07 -22.43 8.59
N VAL A 204 -2.84 -22.32 9.10
CA VAL A 204 -1.86 -21.35 8.65
C VAL A 204 -0.63 -22.08 8.16
N TYR A 205 -0.34 -21.93 6.87
CA TYR A 205 0.89 -22.36 6.24
C TYR A 205 1.89 -21.21 6.22
N THR A 206 3.05 -21.39 6.85
CA THR A 206 4.17 -20.47 6.79
C THR A 206 5.27 -21.07 5.91
N PRO A 207 5.57 -20.49 4.74
CA PRO A 207 6.71 -20.91 3.93
C PRO A 207 8.04 -20.68 4.65
N ARG A 208 9.09 -21.36 4.18
CA ARG A 208 10.48 -21.15 4.62
C ARG A 208 10.84 -19.64 4.64
N THR A 209 11.33 -19.15 5.79
CA THR A 209 11.49 -17.71 6.07
C THR A 209 12.94 -17.20 6.03
N ASP A 210 13.91 -18.09 5.82
CA ASP A 210 15.34 -17.74 5.81
C ASP A 210 15.71 -16.77 4.67
N SER A 211 16.90 -16.18 4.75
CA SER A 211 17.40 -15.25 3.73
C SER A 211 17.90 -15.92 2.45
N GLY A 212 17.88 -17.26 2.38
CA GLY A 212 18.31 -18.03 1.22
C GLY A 212 17.31 -18.03 0.06
N ASN A 213 17.36 -19.08 -0.75
CA ASN A 213 16.60 -19.19 -2.00
C ASN A 213 15.10 -19.46 -1.83
N LYS A 214 14.64 -19.77 -0.60
CA LYS A 214 13.23 -20.05 -0.24
C LYS A 214 12.53 -21.08 -1.13
N TRP A 215 13.29 -22.04 -1.66
CA TRP A 215 12.74 -23.12 -2.49
C TRP A 215 11.72 -23.97 -1.75
N GLY A 216 10.71 -24.44 -2.49
CA GLY A 216 9.69 -25.36 -2.01
C GLY A 216 8.45 -24.76 -1.38
N SER A 217 8.26 -23.44 -1.49
CA SER A 217 6.98 -22.81 -1.13
C SER A 217 5.83 -23.42 -1.95
N PHE A 218 4.71 -23.77 -1.30
CA PHE A 218 3.61 -24.45 -1.97
C PHE A 218 2.95 -23.51 -2.99
N ASP A 219 2.68 -24.03 -4.19
CA ASP A 219 1.95 -23.33 -5.25
C ASP A 219 0.55 -23.95 -5.41
N GLN A 220 0.47 -25.18 -5.91
CA GLN A 220 -0.79 -25.89 -6.16
C GLN A 220 -0.92 -27.09 -5.22
N PHE A 221 -2.03 -27.15 -4.48
CA PHE A 221 -2.28 -28.24 -3.53
C PHE A 221 -3.75 -28.38 -3.16
N THR A 222 -4.14 -29.58 -2.75
CA THR A 222 -5.45 -29.89 -2.15
C THR A 222 -5.28 -30.12 -0.65
N VAL A 223 -6.24 -29.64 0.15
CA VAL A 223 -6.32 -29.93 1.59
C VAL A 223 -7.53 -30.79 1.89
N GLU A 224 -7.33 -31.82 2.69
CA GLU A 224 -8.36 -32.75 3.13
C GLU A 224 -8.21 -33.03 4.63
N VAL A 225 -9.31 -33.29 5.33
CA VAL A 225 -9.33 -33.52 6.78
C VAL A 225 -10.16 -34.76 7.10
N SER A 226 -9.72 -35.58 8.05
CA SER A 226 -10.52 -36.67 8.62
C SER A 226 -10.74 -36.48 10.12
N THR A 227 -11.72 -37.19 10.67
CA THR A 227 -12.14 -37.10 12.08
C THR A 227 -11.60 -38.28 12.90
N ALA A 228 -11.64 -38.16 14.23
CA ALA A 228 -11.10 -39.21 15.08
C ALA A 228 -11.90 -40.53 15.03
N ASP A 229 -13.20 -40.47 14.77
CA ASP A 229 -14.10 -41.61 14.61
C ASP A 229 -13.97 -42.27 13.23
N LYS A 230 -13.61 -41.50 12.19
CA LYS A 230 -13.40 -41.98 10.81
C LYS A 230 -12.05 -41.53 10.26
N PRO A 231 -10.93 -42.06 10.79
CA PRO A 231 -9.59 -41.59 10.45
C PRO A 231 -9.19 -41.77 8.98
N ASP A 232 -9.82 -42.73 8.29
CA ASP A 232 -9.53 -43.07 6.89
C ASP A 232 -10.45 -42.34 5.89
N ASP A 233 -11.53 -41.72 6.37
CA ASP A 233 -12.49 -40.99 5.53
C ASP A 233 -12.13 -39.50 5.48
N PHE A 234 -11.49 -39.09 4.40
CA PHE A 234 -11.07 -37.70 4.20
C PHE A 234 -12.18 -36.88 3.52
N VAL A 235 -12.52 -35.76 4.14
CA VAL A 235 -13.37 -34.71 3.57
C VAL A 235 -12.48 -33.64 2.95
N LYS A 236 -12.73 -33.32 1.69
CA LYS A 236 -12.01 -32.26 0.99
C LYS A 236 -12.38 -30.89 1.55
N ILE A 237 -11.38 -30.12 1.94
CA ILE A 237 -11.52 -28.72 2.38
C ILE A 237 -11.46 -27.77 1.20
N GLY A 238 -10.51 -27.96 0.28
CA GLY A 238 -10.39 -27.11 -0.90
C GLY A 238 -9.15 -27.39 -1.74
N ASP A 239 -9.13 -26.82 -2.94
CA ASP A 239 -7.95 -26.73 -3.82
C ASP A 239 -7.43 -25.30 -3.81
N TYR A 240 -6.10 -25.16 -3.82
CA TYR A 240 -5.44 -23.87 -3.69
C TYR A 240 -4.37 -23.71 -4.77
N ALA A 241 -4.28 -22.51 -5.33
CA ALA A 241 -3.24 -22.08 -6.25
C ALA A 241 -2.71 -20.72 -5.80
N ARG A 242 -1.43 -20.68 -5.40
CA ARG A 242 -0.79 -19.50 -4.81
C ARG A 242 0.03 -18.71 -5.82
N GLY A 243 0.53 -19.36 -6.87
CA GLY A 243 1.46 -18.80 -7.84
C GLY A 243 2.91 -19.19 -7.54
N ASN A 244 3.74 -19.14 -8.57
CA ASN A 244 5.15 -19.52 -8.48
C ASN A 244 5.94 -18.55 -7.58
N GLY A 245 6.70 -19.07 -6.61
CA GLY A 245 7.58 -18.24 -5.77
C GLY A 245 6.87 -17.37 -4.72
N VAL A 246 5.67 -17.75 -4.26
CA VAL A 246 4.96 -16.99 -3.22
C VAL A 246 5.39 -17.42 -1.81
N HIS A 247 6.16 -16.54 -1.15
CA HIS A 247 6.82 -16.80 0.14
C HIS A 247 6.15 -16.15 1.35
N THR A 248 4.95 -15.60 1.20
CA THR A 248 4.17 -15.04 2.31
C THR A 248 3.39 -16.15 3.03
N PRO A 249 3.03 -16.01 4.32
CA PRO A 249 2.10 -16.93 4.97
C PRO A 249 0.76 -17.02 4.24
N PHE A 250 0.07 -18.14 4.37
CA PHE A 250 -1.24 -18.39 3.78
C PHE A 250 -2.19 -18.99 4.81
N THR A 251 -3.34 -18.35 4.99
CA THR A 251 -4.37 -18.80 5.94
C THR A 251 -5.54 -19.41 5.20
N ILE A 252 -5.89 -20.63 5.57
CA ILE A 252 -7.06 -21.35 5.09
C ILE A 252 -8.12 -21.28 6.18
N LYS A 253 -9.18 -20.50 5.96
CA LYS A 253 -10.37 -20.54 6.81
C LYS A 253 -11.31 -21.62 6.26
N LEU A 254 -11.75 -22.54 7.12
CA LEU A 254 -12.68 -23.59 6.72
C LEU A 254 -14.10 -23.01 6.64
N SER A 255 -14.80 -23.27 5.54
CA SER A 255 -16.21 -22.88 5.37
C SER A 255 -17.16 -23.64 6.30
N SER A 256 -16.75 -24.83 6.74
CA SER A 256 -17.43 -25.64 7.74
C SER A 256 -16.39 -26.20 8.70
N PRO A 257 -16.50 -25.93 10.01
CA PRO A 257 -15.58 -26.49 11.00
C PRO A 257 -15.62 -28.03 10.99
N VAL A 258 -14.48 -28.67 11.26
CA VAL A 258 -14.41 -30.13 11.39
C VAL A 258 -14.26 -30.48 12.86
N GLU A 259 -15.34 -30.97 13.45
CA GLU A 259 -15.37 -31.44 14.84
C GLU A 259 -14.48 -32.69 15.01
N ASP A 260 -13.79 -32.77 16.16
CA ASP A 260 -12.88 -33.86 16.52
C ASP A 260 -11.91 -34.23 15.38
N ALA A 261 -11.31 -33.21 14.75
CA ALA A 261 -10.38 -33.37 13.64
C ALA A 261 -9.15 -34.17 14.06
N LYS A 262 -8.76 -35.15 13.25
CA LYS A 262 -7.63 -36.05 13.55
C LYS A 262 -6.48 -35.95 12.57
N PHE A 263 -6.73 -36.05 11.28
CA PHE A 263 -5.66 -35.93 10.28
C PHE A 263 -5.95 -34.80 9.31
N VAL A 264 -4.93 -34.01 8.99
CA VAL A 264 -4.98 -33.02 7.90
C VAL A 264 -3.96 -33.41 6.85
N ARG A 265 -4.41 -33.64 5.62
CA ARG A 265 -3.58 -34.05 4.49
C ARG A 265 -3.49 -32.94 3.46
N PHE A 266 -2.26 -32.64 3.05
CA PHE A 266 -1.91 -31.78 1.93
C PHE A 266 -1.42 -32.66 0.78
N THR A 267 -2.10 -32.59 -0.36
CA THR A 267 -1.67 -33.22 -1.61
C THR A 267 -1.16 -32.13 -2.54
N ILE A 268 0.16 -31.98 -2.62
CA ILE A 268 0.83 -30.90 -3.35
C ILE A 268 1.15 -31.37 -4.76
N THR A 269 0.75 -30.61 -5.77
CA THR A 269 0.96 -30.91 -7.19
C THR A 269 1.92 -29.94 -7.86
N LYS A 270 2.20 -28.79 -7.23
CA LYS A 270 3.25 -27.85 -7.65
C LYS A 270 3.79 -27.07 -6.46
N ALA A 271 5.09 -26.82 -6.46
CA ALA A 271 5.76 -25.94 -5.52
C ALA A 271 7.00 -25.30 -6.17
N TYR A 272 7.49 -24.22 -5.56
CA TYR A 272 8.58 -23.41 -6.12
C TYR A 272 9.87 -24.23 -6.28
N GLU A 273 10.45 -24.20 -7.48
CA GLU A 273 11.64 -24.97 -7.88
C GLU A 273 11.49 -26.49 -7.70
N ASP A 274 10.26 -26.99 -7.78
CA ASP A 274 9.89 -28.41 -7.66
C ASP A 274 10.45 -29.08 -6.39
N ARG A 275 10.51 -28.32 -5.29
CA ARG A 275 10.81 -28.79 -3.93
C ARG A 275 9.59 -28.61 -3.04
N VAL A 276 9.58 -29.18 -1.83
CA VAL A 276 8.51 -28.93 -0.87
C VAL A 276 9.10 -28.56 0.47
N SER A 277 8.74 -27.38 1.00
CA SER A 277 9.22 -26.88 2.28
C SER A 277 8.13 -26.16 3.06
N CYS A 278 8.26 -26.20 4.39
CA CYS A 278 7.31 -25.60 5.32
C CYS A 278 8.04 -25.16 6.58
N ALA A 279 8.03 -23.86 6.89
CA ALA A 279 8.56 -23.37 8.17
C ALA A 279 7.64 -23.76 9.32
N GLU A 280 6.34 -23.52 9.18
CA GLU A 280 5.37 -23.84 10.22
C GLU A 280 4.01 -24.13 9.61
N MET A 281 3.33 -25.15 10.10
CA MET A 281 1.95 -25.51 9.81
C MET A 281 1.15 -25.48 11.11
N GLU A 282 0.32 -24.46 11.26
CA GLU A 282 -0.45 -24.20 12.48
C GLU A 282 -1.94 -24.51 12.23
N PHE A 283 -2.59 -25.15 13.20
CA PHE A 283 -4.01 -25.54 13.13
C PHE A 283 -4.75 -24.89 14.28
N TYR A 284 -5.90 -24.28 14.03
CA TYR A 284 -6.60 -23.50 15.05
C TYR A 284 -8.06 -23.89 15.21
N GLU A 285 -8.46 -23.99 16.47
CA GLU A 285 -9.84 -24.01 16.94
C GLU A 285 -10.28 -22.58 17.29
N ALA A 286 -11.44 -22.17 16.81
CA ALA A 286 -11.93 -20.81 17.03
C ALA A 286 -12.24 -20.56 18.52
N SER A 287 -11.91 -19.39 19.04
CA SER A 287 -12.28 -19.02 20.41
C SER A 287 -13.80 -18.87 20.56
N SER A 288 -14.36 -19.45 21.62
CA SER A 288 -15.76 -19.24 22.03
C SER A 288 -16.03 -17.87 22.65
N ASN A 289 -14.98 -17.09 22.95
CA ASN A 289 -15.07 -15.73 23.47
C ASN A 289 -14.69 -14.66 22.44
N LYS A 290 -14.55 -15.03 21.16
CA LYS A 290 -14.35 -14.05 20.08
C LYS A 290 -15.59 -13.15 19.96
N PHE A 291 -15.37 -11.84 19.87
CA PHE A 291 -16.48 -10.90 19.69
C PHE A 291 -17.10 -11.06 18.30
N ASP A 292 -18.41 -11.23 18.25
CA ASP A 292 -19.20 -11.27 17.01
C ASP A 292 -19.94 -9.93 16.82
N PRO A 293 -19.56 -9.11 15.81
CA PRO A 293 -20.25 -7.86 15.49
C PRO A 293 -21.74 -8.02 15.23
N ALA A 294 -22.20 -9.18 14.74
CA ALA A 294 -23.62 -9.42 14.51
C ALA A 294 -24.44 -9.41 15.81
N THR A 295 -23.81 -9.45 17.00
CA THR A 295 -24.53 -9.26 18.27
C THR A 295 -24.96 -7.81 18.51
N ILE A 296 -24.28 -6.83 17.91
CA ILE A 296 -24.50 -5.39 18.10
C ILE A 296 -25.09 -4.73 16.85
N PHE A 297 -24.58 -5.08 15.67
CA PHE A 297 -24.94 -4.44 14.41
C PHE A 297 -25.98 -5.26 13.65
N ALA A 298 -26.88 -4.56 12.94
CA ALA A 298 -28.00 -5.15 12.22
C ALA A 298 -27.67 -5.49 10.76
N ASP A 299 -26.64 -4.85 10.20
CA ASP A 299 -26.15 -5.04 8.84
C ASP A 299 -24.70 -5.54 8.82
N ASN A 300 -24.30 -6.14 7.69
CA ASN A 300 -22.97 -6.72 7.52
C ASN A 300 -21.84 -5.69 7.40
N MET A 301 -22.18 -4.41 7.21
CA MET A 301 -21.22 -3.31 7.13
C MET A 301 -21.08 -2.56 8.46
N GLY A 302 -21.80 -2.92 9.52
CA GLY A 302 -21.71 -2.26 10.82
C GLY A 302 -22.21 -0.81 10.82
N LEU A 303 -23.12 -0.44 9.92
CA LEU A 303 -23.63 0.93 9.78
C LEU A 303 -24.92 1.19 10.57
N GLN A 304 -25.54 0.15 11.12
CA GLN A 304 -26.80 0.21 11.86
C GLN A 304 -26.73 -0.66 13.11
N LEU A 305 -27.12 -0.10 14.26
CA LEU A 305 -27.28 -0.87 15.50
C LEU A 305 -28.56 -1.70 15.47
N LYS A 306 -28.53 -2.88 16.13
CA LYS A 306 -29.74 -3.65 16.40
C LYS A 306 -30.69 -2.89 17.33
N ALA A 307 -31.98 -3.12 17.15
CA ALA A 307 -33.01 -2.54 18.02
C ALA A 307 -32.80 -3.00 19.47
N GLY A 308 -32.84 -2.05 20.41
CA GLY A 308 -32.69 -2.32 21.85
C GLY A 308 -31.24 -2.44 22.35
N VAL A 309 -30.24 -2.31 21.47
CA VAL A 309 -28.83 -2.24 21.90
C VAL A 309 -28.61 -1.01 22.79
N THR A 310 -27.95 -1.21 23.92
CA THR A 310 -27.68 -0.15 24.90
C THR A 310 -26.24 0.36 24.81
N GLU A 311 -25.99 1.56 25.31
CA GLU A 311 -24.63 2.11 25.47
C GLU A 311 -23.71 1.17 26.25
N LYS A 312 -24.24 0.51 27.31
CA LYS A 312 -23.46 -0.40 28.15
C LYS A 312 -23.02 -1.63 27.38
N GLN A 313 -23.88 -2.21 26.53
CA GLN A 313 -23.52 -3.32 25.65
C GLN A 313 -22.42 -2.92 24.66
N ILE A 314 -22.53 -1.73 24.07
CA ILE A 314 -21.50 -1.21 23.15
C ILE A 314 -20.16 -1.02 23.87
N LYS A 315 -20.16 -0.53 25.11
CA LYS A 315 -18.93 -0.38 25.92
C LYS A 315 -18.22 -1.71 26.21
N GLN A 316 -18.89 -2.86 26.03
CA GLN A 316 -18.26 -4.17 26.20
C GLN A 316 -17.48 -4.65 24.96
N ILE A 317 -17.65 -3.99 23.81
CA ILE A 317 -16.93 -4.34 22.58
C ILE A 317 -15.41 -4.24 22.83
N PRO A 318 -14.63 -5.31 22.61
CA PRO A 318 -13.19 -5.29 22.86
C PRO A 318 -12.43 -4.32 21.94
N ASN A 319 -12.79 -4.32 20.66
CA ASN A 319 -12.16 -3.49 19.66
C ASN A 319 -12.57 -2.02 19.83
N GLU A 320 -11.59 -1.15 20.07
CA GLU A 320 -11.86 0.27 20.38
C GLU A 320 -12.48 1.03 19.21
N TYR A 321 -12.05 0.74 17.98
CA TYR A 321 -12.60 1.36 16.78
C TYR A 321 -14.08 0.98 16.58
N LEU A 322 -14.39 -0.29 16.78
CA LEU A 322 -15.76 -0.81 16.67
C LEU A 322 -16.67 -0.31 17.79
N LYS A 323 -16.14 -0.16 19.01
CA LYS A 323 -16.82 0.44 20.16
C LYS A 323 -17.19 1.90 19.87
N GLU A 324 -16.22 2.70 19.45
CA GLU A 324 -16.44 4.11 19.12
C GLU A 324 -17.42 4.27 17.94
N LEU A 325 -17.37 3.39 16.94
CA LEU A 325 -18.39 3.34 15.89
C LEU A 325 -19.79 3.13 16.49
N GLY A 326 -19.95 2.13 17.36
CA GLY A 326 -21.23 1.87 18.01
C GLY A 326 -21.76 3.07 18.81
N LEU A 327 -20.90 3.74 19.58
CA LEU A 327 -21.27 4.94 20.34
C LEU A 327 -21.64 6.11 19.43
N ALA A 328 -20.92 6.30 18.32
CA ALA A 328 -21.23 7.32 17.33
C ALA A 328 -22.58 7.06 16.64
N LEU A 329 -22.89 5.81 16.31
CA LEU A 329 -24.19 5.41 15.75
C LEU A 329 -25.32 5.60 16.77
N LEU A 330 -25.12 5.21 18.03
CA LEU A 330 -26.11 5.36 19.10
C LEU A 330 -26.47 6.83 19.32
N SER A 331 -25.47 7.72 19.23
CA SER A 331 -25.65 9.17 19.38
C SER A 331 -26.07 9.90 18.10
N GLY A 332 -26.12 9.20 16.95
CA GLY A 332 -26.50 9.78 15.66
C GLY A 332 -25.45 10.70 15.03
N ASN A 333 -24.18 10.64 15.48
CA ASN A 333 -23.10 11.54 15.07
C ASN A 333 -22.01 10.84 14.24
N TYR A 334 -22.34 9.72 13.58
CA TYR A 334 -21.35 8.98 12.80
C TYR A 334 -21.08 9.64 11.43
N GLU A 335 -19.82 10.00 11.19
CA GLU A 335 -19.34 10.58 9.93
C GLU A 335 -18.66 9.49 9.08
N SER A 336 -19.30 9.10 7.98
CA SER A 336 -18.83 8.00 7.12
C SER A 336 -17.80 8.42 6.07
N ALA A 337 -17.59 9.73 5.85
CA ALA A 337 -16.66 10.24 4.84
C ALA A 337 -15.24 9.63 5.01
N TYR A 338 -14.67 9.13 3.91
CA TYR A 338 -13.43 8.34 3.82
C TYR A 338 -13.45 6.97 4.52
N ARG A 339 -14.30 6.79 5.54
CA ARG A 339 -14.42 5.53 6.27
C ARG A 339 -15.19 4.49 5.49
N LEU A 340 -16.19 4.89 4.70
CA LEU A 340 -16.98 4.03 3.83
C LEU A 340 -16.83 4.49 2.38
N ALA A 341 -16.33 3.62 1.51
CA ALA A 341 -16.17 3.92 0.09
C ALA A 341 -16.20 2.67 -0.79
N ASP A 342 -16.48 2.89 -2.08
CA ASP A 342 -16.40 1.89 -3.14
C ASP A 342 -15.01 1.94 -3.79
N TYR A 343 -14.37 0.78 -3.95
CA TYR A 343 -13.03 0.62 -4.52
C TYR A 343 -13.10 -0.19 -5.81
N ARG A 344 -13.08 0.51 -6.93
CA ARG A 344 -13.07 -0.08 -8.28
C ARG A 344 -11.83 -0.95 -8.51
N PRO A 345 -11.89 -1.93 -9.42
CA PRO A 345 -10.69 -2.61 -9.88
C PRO A 345 -9.80 -1.66 -10.69
N TYR A 346 -8.50 -1.89 -10.61
CA TYR A 346 -7.50 -1.38 -11.55
C TYR A 346 -6.81 -2.57 -12.24
N GLN A 347 -6.34 -2.38 -13.47
CA GLN A 347 -5.54 -3.42 -14.11
C GLN A 347 -4.24 -3.63 -13.32
N ASN A 348 -3.79 -4.87 -13.23
CA ASN A 348 -2.49 -5.20 -12.68
C ASN A 348 -1.41 -4.53 -13.53
N PRO A 349 -0.55 -3.66 -12.95
CA PRO A 349 0.42 -2.88 -13.70
C PRO A 349 1.47 -3.73 -14.43
N ALA A 350 1.60 -5.02 -14.08
CA ALA A 350 2.43 -5.96 -14.84
C ALA A 350 1.96 -6.16 -16.29
N VAL A 351 0.65 -6.06 -16.56
CA VAL A 351 0.10 -6.28 -17.91
C VAL A 351 0.67 -5.25 -18.90
N MET A 352 0.52 -3.96 -18.58
CA MET A 352 1.04 -2.89 -19.44
C MET A 352 2.56 -2.80 -19.41
N ALA A 353 3.20 -3.07 -18.27
CA ALA A 353 4.66 -3.10 -18.20
C ALA A 353 5.28 -4.13 -19.12
N THR A 354 4.69 -5.34 -19.18
CA THR A 354 5.13 -6.39 -20.12
C THR A 354 4.85 -6.00 -21.56
N ALA A 355 3.65 -5.51 -21.86
CA ALA A 355 3.27 -5.08 -23.22
C ALA A 355 4.16 -3.94 -23.75
N ASN A 356 4.60 -3.05 -22.85
CA ASN A 356 5.39 -1.87 -23.19
C ASN A 356 6.90 -2.05 -22.98
N LYS A 357 7.35 -3.19 -22.43
CA LYS A 357 8.75 -3.46 -22.05
C LYS A 357 9.34 -2.39 -21.12
N THR A 358 8.60 -2.01 -20.08
CA THR A 358 8.93 -0.93 -19.12
C THR A 358 8.87 -1.42 -17.67
N SER A 359 9.07 -0.51 -16.71
CA SER A 359 8.74 -0.75 -15.30
C SER A 359 7.21 -0.79 -15.08
N LYS A 360 6.78 -1.38 -13.96
CA LYS A 360 5.38 -1.34 -13.52
C LYS A 360 5.01 0.04 -13.00
N TYR A 361 3.80 0.50 -13.32
CA TYR A 361 3.20 1.71 -12.72
C TYR A 361 2.56 1.36 -11.36
N SER A 362 1.90 2.33 -10.71
CA SER A 362 1.49 2.23 -9.30
C SER A 362 0.56 1.05 -9.00
N LEU A 363 0.59 0.62 -7.73
CA LEU A 363 -0.42 -0.26 -7.10
C LEU A 363 -1.35 0.53 -6.15
N ARG A 364 -1.20 1.85 -6.08
CA ARG A 364 -1.77 2.70 -5.02
C ARG A 364 -2.86 3.66 -5.53
N ASP A 365 -3.49 3.32 -6.67
CA ASP A 365 -4.55 4.12 -7.31
C ASP A 365 -5.85 4.23 -6.48
N ASN A 366 -5.99 3.43 -5.41
CA ASN A 366 -7.13 3.41 -4.48
C ASN A 366 -6.70 3.88 -3.06
N PRO A 367 -6.32 5.16 -2.86
CA PRO A 367 -6.09 5.68 -1.53
C PRO A 367 -7.41 5.74 -0.76
N THR A 368 -7.34 5.46 0.54
CA THR A 368 -8.53 5.47 1.41
C THR A 368 -8.77 6.84 2.05
N GLY A 369 -7.72 7.64 2.22
CA GLY A 369 -7.73 8.79 3.11
C GLY A 369 -7.76 8.42 4.59
N ILE A 370 -7.51 7.16 4.94
CA ILE A 370 -7.37 6.65 6.31
C ILE A 370 -5.90 6.39 6.60
N TYR A 371 -5.49 6.57 7.86
CA TYR A 371 -4.16 6.18 8.33
C TYR A 371 -4.23 5.34 9.61
N ALA A 372 -3.17 4.58 9.88
CA ALA A 372 -3.05 3.76 11.07
C ALA A 372 -1.71 3.99 11.80
N LYS A 373 -1.64 3.57 13.07
CA LYS A 373 -0.39 3.49 13.83
C LYS A 373 -0.07 2.03 14.13
N ALA A 374 1.23 1.70 14.13
CA ALA A 374 1.69 0.38 14.54
C ALA A 374 1.22 0.07 15.98
N GLY A 375 0.80 -1.18 16.20
CA GLY A 375 0.26 -1.70 17.45
C GLY A 375 -1.25 -1.50 17.64
N GLU A 376 -1.94 -0.77 16.76
CA GLU A 376 -3.40 -0.63 16.82
C GLU A 376 -4.09 -1.79 16.10
N THR A 377 -5.30 -2.14 16.55
CA THR A 377 -6.12 -3.21 15.93
C THR A 377 -7.30 -2.58 15.20
N LEU A 378 -7.22 -2.50 13.87
CA LEU A 378 -8.27 -1.95 13.01
C LEU A 378 -9.47 -2.90 12.92
N ALA A 379 -10.66 -2.32 12.86
CA ALA A 379 -11.92 -2.99 12.56
C ALA A 379 -12.38 -2.58 11.15
N ILE A 380 -12.53 -3.54 10.25
CA ILE A 380 -12.80 -3.30 8.83
C ILE A 380 -13.92 -4.23 8.38
N PHE A 381 -14.98 -3.68 7.78
CA PHE A 381 -15.99 -4.47 7.09
C PHE A 381 -15.77 -4.40 5.59
N VAL A 382 -15.88 -5.54 4.92
CA VAL A 382 -15.80 -5.65 3.47
C VAL A 382 -17.11 -6.25 2.99
N ASP A 383 -17.73 -5.61 2.00
CA ASP A 383 -18.93 -6.14 1.34
C ASP A 383 -18.58 -7.34 0.45
N ASP A 384 -19.54 -7.83 -0.32
CA ASP A 384 -19.33 -8.98 -1.21
C ASP A 384 -18.09 -8.80 -2.13
N ILE A 385 -17.27 -9.84 -2.22
CA ILE A 385 -16.11 -9.93 -3.11
C ILE A 385 -16.51 -10.81 -4.29
N TYR A 386 -16.31 -10.29 -5.51
CA TYR A 386 -16.60 -11.02 -6.73
C TYR A 386 -15.82 -12.34 -6.82
N GLU A 387 -16.37 -13.31 -7.57
CA GLU A 387 -15.77 -14.64 -7.71
C GLU A 387 -14.30 -14.57 -8.16
N GLY A 388 -13.42 -15.22 -7.39
CA GLY A 388 -11.97 -15.22 -7.62
C GLY A 388 -11.24 -13.92 -7.26
N GLY A 389 -11.97 -12.90 -6.78
CA GLY A 389 -11.41 -11.64 -6.31
C GLY A 389 -10.52 -11.82 -5.08
N ARG A 390 -9.41 -11.07 -5.06
CA ARG A 390 -8.50 -10.99 -3.90
C ARG A 390 -8.33 -9.53 -3.53
N ILE A 391 -8.94 -9.12 -2.42
CA ILE A 391 -8.85 -7.76 -1.91
C ILE A 391 -7.84 -7.72 -0.78
N SER A 392 -6.94 -6.75 -0.85
CA SER A 392 -5.95 -6.54 0.21
C SER A 392 -5.92 -5.07 0.63
N MET A 393 -5.51 -4.85 1.87
CA MET A 393 -5.18 -3.53 2.40
C MET A 393 -3.66 -3.41 2.47
N LEU A 394 -3.11 -2.31 1.95
CA LEU A 394 -1.70 -1.95 2.12
C LEU A 394 -1.59 -0.73 3.04
N ILE A 395 -0.68 -0.79 4.00
CA ILE A 395 -0.32 0.34 4.86
C ILE A 395 1.14 0.75 4.59
N GLN A 396 1.37 2.03 4.32
CA GLN A 396 2.65 2.60 3.90
C GLN A 396 3.17 3.64 4.89
N ASP A 397 4.31 3.38 5.54
CA ASP A 397 5.02 4.35 6.39
C ASP A 397 6.33 4.79 5.74
N LEU A 398 6.31 5.99 5.16
CA LEU A 398 7.44 6.55 4.42
C LEU A 398 8.61 6.96 5.33
N ASN A 399 8.46 7.00 6.67
CA ASN A 399 9.59 7.24 7.58
C ASN A 399 10.65 6.14 7.50
N GLY A 400 10.24 4.91 7.22
CA GLY A 400 11.12 3.78 6.91
C GLY A 400 11.52 3.67 5.43
N GLY A 401 11.11 4.63 4.61
CA GLY A 401 11.26 4.64 3.16
C GLY A 401 10.15 3.87 2.44
N TYR A 402 10.14 3.90 1.11
CA TYR A 402 9.04 3.34 0.31
C TYR A 402 8.85 1.83 0.50
N ASN A 403 9.93 1.10 0.83
CA ASN A 403 9.84 -0.35 1.08
C ASN A 403 9.28 -0.69 2.48
N ASN A 404 9.07 0.29 3.36
CA ASN A 404 8.48 0.09 4.67
C ASN A 404 6.94 0.13 4.56
N SER A 405 6.39 -1.01 4.15
CA SER A 405 4.94 -1.21 4.03
C SER A 405 4.54 -2.61 4.46
N LYS A 406 3.27 -2.81 4.76
CA LYS A 406 2.69 -4.13 5.04
C LYS A 406 1.37 -4.29 4.30
N THR A 407 1.17 -5.47 3.72
CA THR A 407 -0.08 -5.86 3.04
C THR A 407 -0.81 -6.91 3.88
N TYR A 408 -2.13 -6.77 3.97
CA TYR A 408 -3.05 -7.65 4.67
C TYR A 408 -4.15 -8.07 3.71
N GLU A 409 -4.38 -9.37 3.54
CA GLU A 409 -5.54 -9.85 2.80
C GLU A 409 -6.81 -9.58 3.61
N LEU A 410 -7.88 -9.18 2.93
CA LEU A 410 -9.19 -8.94 3.52
C LEU A 410 -10.17 -10.01 3.04
N SER A 411 -11.03 -10.48 3.95
CA SER A 411 -12.15 -11.37 3.64
C SER A 411 -13.46 -10.58 3.62
N GLU A 412 -14.51 -11.12 2.98
CA GLU A 412 -15.88 -10.61 3.15
C GLU A 412 -16.27 -10.55 4.63
N GLY A 413 -17.09 -9.57 4.99
CA GLY A 413 -17.55 -9.31 6.35
C GLY A 413 -16.50 -8.65 7.23
N TYR A 414 -16.53 -8.98 8.53
CA TYR A 414 -15.69 -8.35 9.55
C TYR A 414 -14.25 -8.89 9.56
N ASN A 415 -13.31 -7.96 9.50
CA ASN A 415 -11.88 -8.19 9.61
C ASN A 415 -11.33 -7.40 10.79
N GLU A 416 -10.50 -8.06 11.60
CA GLU A 416 -9.77 -7.45 12.69
C GLU A 416 -8.27 -7.58 12.43
N ILE A 417 -7.58 -6.45 12.24
CA ILE A 417 -6.19 -6.40 11.78
C ILE A 417 -5.33 -5.62 12.75
N THR A 418 -4.37 -6.31 13.39
CA THR A 418 -3.33 -5.66 14.18
C THR A 418 -2.24 -5.11 13.26
N VAL A 419 -2.03 -3.80 13.33
CA VAL A 419 -1.14 -3.03 12.46
C VAL A 419 0.31 -3.22 12.88
N GLU A 420 1.14 -3.74 11.98
CA GLU A 420 2.58 -3.95 12.19
C GLU A 420 3.36 -2.71 11.74
N VAL A 421 2.96 -2.14 10.60
CA VAL A 421 3.54 -0.93 10.00
C VAL A 421 2.44 0.11 9.91
N GLY A 422 2.66 1.29 10.51
CA GLY A 422 1.70 2.40 10.45
C GLY A 422 1.65 3.06 9.07
N GLY A 423 0.95 4.18 8.98
CA GLY A 423 0.95 5.04 7.79
C GLY A 423 -0.37 5.07 7.01
N LEU A 424 -0.30 5.57 5.78
CA LEU A 424 -1.47 5.75 4.90
C LEU A 424 -1.96 4.40 4.36
N ILE A 425 -3.28 4.24 4.27
CA ILE A 425 -3.92 2.99 3.86
C ILE A 425 -4.42 3.07 2.41
N TYR A 426 -4.21 1.99 1.65
CA TYR A 426 -4.67 1.80 0.28
C TYR A 426 -5.42 0.46 0.16
N ILE A 427 -6.48 0.41 -0.65
CA ILE A 427 -7.15 -0.84 -1.01
C ILE A 427 -6.59 -1.34 -2.35
N LEU A 428 -6.05 -2.55 -2.34
CA LEU A 428 -5.54 -3.23 -3.53
C LEU A 428 -6.66 -4.10 -4.11
N ASN A 429 -7.28 -3.62 -5.18
CA ASN A 429 -8.23 -4.37 -6.02
C ASN A 429 -7.65 -4.40 -7.45
N HIS A 430 -6.74 -5.34 -7.71
CA HIS A 430 -6.04 -5.44 -8.98
C HIS A 430 -6.48 -6.69 -9.75
N VAL A 431 -6.77 -6.53 -11.03
CA VAL A 431 -7.27 -7.60 -11.92
C VAL A 431 -6.43 -7.68 -13.19
N ASN A 432 -6.45 -8.82 -13.88
CA ASN A 432 -5.76 -8.95 -15.17
C ASN A 432 -6.63 -8.53 -16.36
N ASP A 433 -7.90 -8.19 -16.13
CA ASP A 433 -8.81 -7.65 -17.14
C ASP A 433 -8.27 -6.35 -17.74
N ASP A 434 -8.70 -6.03 -18.96
CA ASP A 434 -8.48 -4.72 -19.55
C ASP A 434 -9.39 -3.68 -18.91
N ILE A 435 -8.82 -2.88 -18.01
CA ILE A 435 -9.51 -1.88 -17.21
C ILE A 435 -8.80 -0.55 -17.42
N PRO A 436 -9.38 0.42 -18.15
CA PRO A 436 -8.72 1.69 -18.41
C PRO A 436 -8.60 2.52 -17.14
N LEU A 437 -7.54 3.32 -17.05
CA LEU A 437 -7.30 4.23 -15.93
C LEU A 437 -8.50 5.17 -15.72
N ARG A 438 -8.90 5.88 -16.77
CA ARG A 438 -10.04 6.81 -16.75
C ARG A 438 -11.33 6.06 -17.04
N LEU A 439 -12.35 6.27 -16.22
CA LEU A 439 -13.67 5.65 -16.39
C LEU A 439 -14.38 6.08 -17.68
N GLU A 440 -14.11 7.29 -18.15
CA GLU A 440 -14.71 7.81 -19.38
C GLU A 440 -14.18 7.16 -20.65
N ASP A 441 -12.95 6.64 -20.59
CA ASP A 441 -12.32 5.88 -21.68
C ASP A 441 -12.85 4.45 -21.76
N ALA A 442 -13.56 3.98 -20.73
CA ALA A 442 -14.12 2.64 -20.69
C ALA A 442 -15.29 2.46 -21.66
N ASP A 443 -15.26 1.39 -22.44
CA ASP A 443 -16.42 0.93 -23.18
C ASP A 443 -17.50 0.34 -22.25
N ASN A 444 -18.62 -0.11 -22.83
CA ASN A 444 -19.75 -0.63 -22.06
C ASN A 444 -19.44 -1.97 -21.36
N ASP A 445 -18.59 -2.81 -21.93
CA ASP A 445 -18.20 -4.10 -21.32
C ASP A 445 -17.24 -3.86 -20.16
N GLN A 446 -16.25 -2.98 -20.34
CA GLN A 446 -15.33 -2.55 -19.30
C GLN A 446 -16.07 -1.88 -18.15
N LYS A 447 -17.04 -0.99 -18.42
CA LYS A 447 -17.89 -0.38 -17.36
C LYS A 447 -18.64 -1.43 -16.54
N ARG A 448 -19.25 -2.43 -17.19
CA ARG A 448 -19.92 -3.54 -16.50
C ARG A 448 -18.94 -4.36 -15.66
N ASN A 449 -17.74 -4.62 -16.18
CA ASN A 449 -16.70 -5.36 -15.46
C ASN A 449 -16.19 -4.58 -14.24
N ILE A 450 -16.00 -3.26 -14.38
CA ILE A 450 -15.63 -2.36 -13.28
C ILE A 450 -16.70 -2.38 -12.19
N GLU A 451 -17.96 -2.22 -12.56
CA GLU A 451 -19.09 -2.25 -11.61
C GLU A 451 -19.17 -3.60 -10.89
N ALA A 452 -19.12 -4.71 -11.63
CA ALA A 452 -19.21 -6.07 -11.08
C ALA A 452 -18.04 -6.45 -10.15
N LYS A 453 -16.89 -5.76 -10.26
CA LYS A 453 -15.68 -6.02 -9.47
C LYS A 453 -15.34 -4.90 -8.50
N THR A 454 -16.20 -3.90 -8.35
CA THR A 454 -16.05 -2.86 -7.33
C THR A 454 -16.43 -3.42 -5.98
N VAL A 455 -15.59 -3.19 -4.98
CA VAL A 455 -15.81 -3.70 -3.61
C VAL A 455 -15.96 -2.54 -2.65
N LYS A 456 -16.98 -2.60 -1.80
CA LYS A 456 -17.21 -1.60 -0.76
C LYS A 456 -16.50 -1.98 0.52
N VAL A 457 -15.78 -1.03 1.11
CA VAL A 457 -15.03 -1.24 2.35
C VAL A 457 -15.40 -0.16 3.36
N HIS A 458 -15.56 -0.57 4.61
CA HIS A 458 -15.85 0.29 5.75
C HIS A 458 -14.80 0.12 6.86
N PHE A 459 -13.99 1.15 7.08
CA PHE A 459 -13.08 1.28 8.21
C PHE A 459 -13.84 1.81 9.43
N ALA A 460 -14.25 0.92 10.34
CA ALA A 460 -15.05 1.26 11.51
C ALA A 460 -14.37 2.36 12.33
N ASN A 461 -14.96 3.55 12.36
CA ASN A 461 -14.39 4.74 13.01
C ASN A 461 -12.89 5.00 12.70
N GLY A 462 -12.40 4.60 11.53
CA GLY A 462 -11.00 4.75 11.14
C GLY A 462 -10.49 6.18 11.24
N LYS A 463 -9.19 6.37 11.45
CA LYS A 463 -8.62 7.73 11.57
C LYS A 463 -8.52 8.38 10.21
N VAL A 464 -9.33 9.42 10.00
CA VAL A 464 -9.39 10.17 8.75
C VAL A 464 -8.18 11.11 8.62
N ASN A 465 -7.48 10.98 7.50
CA ASN A 465 -6.52 11.96 6.97
C ASN A 465 -7.12 12.76 5.80
N GLY A 466 -7.92 12.11 4.95
CA GLY A 466 -8.38 12.64 3.67
C GLY A 466 -7.36 12.47 2.53
N TYR A 467 -7.78 12.81 1.31
CA TYR A 467 -6.95 12.92 0.12
C TYR A 467 -7.57 13.96 -0.83
N PHE A 468 -6.80 14.45 -1.80
CA PHE A 468 -7.30 15.28 -2.89
C PHE A 468 -7.36 14.49 -4.19
N ASP A 469 -8.44 14.59 -4.94
CA ASP A 469 -8.60 13.96 -6.25
C ASP A 469 -9.23 14.96 -7.22
N ILE A 470 -8.56 15.26 -8.33
CA ILE A 470 -9.02 16.26 -9.30
C ILE A 470 -10.39 15.91 -9.92
N GLN A 471 -10.79 14.64 -9.91
CA GLN A 471 -12.10 14.20 -10.39
C GLN A 471 -13.22 14.43 -9.35
N LYS A 472 -12.86 14.63 -8.07
CA LYS A 472 -13.82 14.77 -6.95
C LYS A 472 -13.78 16.14 -6.28
N ASN A 473 -12.65 16.83 -6.34
CA ASN A 473 -12.37 18.03 -5.60
C ASN A 473 -11.99 19.19 -6.53
N LYS A 474 -12.23 20.40 -6.07
CA LYS A 474 -11.81 21.65 -6.72
C LYS A 474 -10.70 22.29 -5.90
N GLU A 475 -9.94 23.20 -6.51
CA GLU A 475 -8.92 23.99 -5.80
C GLU A 475 -9.46 24.65 -4.52
N SER A 476 -10.73 25.10 -4.52
CA SER A 476 -11.38 25.70 -3.36
C SER A 476 -11.49 24.77 -2.15
N ASP A 477 -11.48 23.46 -2.35
CA ASP A 477 -11.62 22.45 -1.29
C ASP A 477 -10.26 22.16 -0.62
N TRP A 478 -9.16 22.51 -1.28
CA TRP A 478 -7.81 22.11 -0.90
C TRP A 478 -7.43 22.57 0.51
N ALA A 479 -7.69 23.83 0.85
CA ALA A 479 -7.35 24.36 2.18
C ALA A 479 -8.01 23.54 3.30
N GLN A 480 -9.28 23.18 3.13
CA GLN A 480 -10.01 22.37 4.11
C GLN A 480 -9.43 20.95 4.20
N ILE A 481 -9.18 20.29 3.07
CA ILE A 481 -8.60 18.94 3.02
C ILE A 481 -7.22 18.92 3.70
N ARG A 482 -6.32 19.81 3.29
CA ARG A 482 -4.96 19.96 3.82
C ARG A 482 -4.93 20.29 5.31
N ASP A 483 -5.84 21.13 5.79
CA ASP A 483 -5.83 21.59 7.18
C ASP A 483 -6.52 20.60 8.12
N ASN A 484 -7.41 19.76 7.60
CA ASN A 484 -8.04 18.67 8.35
C ASN A 484 -7.14 17.44 8.48
N ALA A 485 -6.23 17.22 7.54
CA ALA A 485 -5.30 16.09 7.56
C ALA A 485 -4.49 15.99 8.87
N LYS A 486 -4.39 14.76 9.40
CA LYS A 486 -3.82 14.46 10.72
C LYS A 486 -2.52 13.66 10.67
N TYR A 487 -2.23 13.06 9.52
CA TYR A 487 -0.96 12.39 9.24
C TYR A 487 0.05 13.39 8.64
N GLN A 488 1.29 12.94 8.41
CA GLN A 488 2.37 13.81 7.91
C GLN A 488 2.29 14.04 6.39
N GLU A 489 1.96 12.99 5.63
CA GLU A 489 1.68 13.08 4.18
C GLU A 489 0.20 13.03 3.86
N ILE A 490 -0.11 13.39 2.62
CA ILE A 490 -1.42 13.26 2.01
C ILE A 490 -1.28 12.82 0.55
N ASP A 491 -2.26 12.06 0.06
CA ASP A 491 -2.38 11.65 -1.34
C ASP A 491 -3.09 12.71 -2.17
N ILE A 492 -2.56 12.98 -3.36
CA ILE A 492 -3.07 13.90 -4.36
C ILE A 492 -3.16 13.13 -5.69
N LEU A 493 -4.35 12.96 -6.22
CA LEU A 493 -4.61 12.23 -7.46
C LEU A 493 -4.94 13.18 -8.61
N GLY A 494 -4.23 13.00 -9.72
CA GLY A 494 -4.54 13.57 -11.03
C GLY A 494 -5.26 12.55 -11.92
N GLU A 495 -5.27 12.82 -13.23
CA GLU A 495 -5.73 11.87 -14.24
C GLU A 495 -4.72 10.75 -14.47
N TYR A 496 -3.43 11.07 -14.56
CA TYR A 496 -2.34 10.15 -14.92
C TYR A 496 -1.27 10.02 -13.83
N SER A 497 -1.29 10.91 -12.83
CA SER A 497 -0.30 10.99 -11.77
C SER A 497 -0.89 10.88 -10.38
N HIS A 498 -0.10 10.34 -9.45
CA HIS A 498 -0.40 10.28 -8.03
C HIS A 498 0.79 10.89 -7.28
N LEU A 499 0.57 11.89 -6.45
CA LEU A 499 1.59 12.50 -5.60
C LEU A 499 1.29 12.20 -4.13
N THR A 500 2.26 11.63 -3.40
CA THR A 500 2.22 11.54 -1.93
C THR A 500 3.32 12.42 -1.36
N TRP A 501 2.93 13.52 -0.71
CA TRP A 501 3.88 14.51 -0.18
C TRP A 501 3.45 15.07 1.17
N ARG A 502 4.39 15.71 1.88
CA ARG A 502 4.17 16.21 3.24
C ARG A 502 3.30 17.47 3.29
N ILE A 503 2.29 17.44 4.15
CA ILE A 503 1.33 18.55 4.37
C ILE A 503 2.04 19.84 4.80
N SER A 504 3.15 19.72 5.54
CA SER A 504 3.93 20.88 5.98
C SER A 504 4.48 21.71 4.82
N ASP A 505 4.85 21.08 3.70
CA ASP A 505 5.38 21.80 2.54
C ASP A 505 4.28 22.52 1.78
N PHE A 506 3.16 21.85 1.59
CA PHE A 506 2.00 22.48 0.97
C PHE A 506 1.52 23.72 1.74
N LYS A 507 1.60 23.68 3.08
CA LYS A 507 1.34 24.83 3.96
C LYS A 507 2.41 25.91 3.80
N LYS A 508 3.70 25.51 3.83
CA LYS A 508 4.84 26.42 3.70
C LYS A 508 4.82 27.23 2.41
N TYR A 509 4.45 26.60 1.30
CA TYR A 509 4.47 27.22 -0.03
C TYR A 509 3.12 27.76 -0.50
N ASN A 510 2.06 27.59 0.29
CA ASN A 510 0.69 27.95 -0.11
C ASN A 510 0.35 27.41 -1.51
N THR A 511 0.58 26.11 -1.69
CA THR A 511 0.53 25.43 -2.99
C THR A 511 -0.87 25.48 -3.61
N GLU A 512 -0.94 25.89 -4.89
CA GLU A 512 -2.10 25.71 -5.77
C GLU A 512 -2.10 24.26 -6.28
N ILE A 513 -2.89 23.40 -5.66
CA ILE A 513 -2.72 21.94 -5.77
C ILE A 513 -3.13 21.41 -7.14
N THR A 514 -4.15 22.01 -7.75
CA THR A 514 -4.63 21.67 -9.10
C THR A 514 -3.52 21.88 -10.14
N LYS A 515 -2.84 23.04 -10.14
CA LYS A 515 -1.72 23.27 -11.06
C LYS A 515 -0.53 22.35 -10.80
N THR A 516 -0.26 21.99 -9.54
CA THR A 516 0.78 20.99 -9.22
C THR A 516 0.46 19.67 -9.91
N ILE A 517 -0.74 19.14 -9.71
CA ILE A 517 -1.07 17.81 -10.21
C ILE A 517 -1.26 17.81 -11.74
N GLU A 518 -1.79 18.89 -12.33
CA GLU A 518 -1.87 19.09 -13.78
C GLU A 518 -0.48 19.11 -14.45
N ASN A 519 0.53 19.71 -13.80
CA ASN A 519 1.91 19.67 -14.29
C ASN A 519 2.47 18.24 -14.32
N LEU A 520 2.17 17.44 -13.30
CA LEU A 520 2.59 16.03 -13.22
C LEU A 520 1.82 15.16 -14.22
N ASP A 521 0.51 15.36 -14.37
CA ASP A 521 -0.31 14.68 -15.38
C ASP A 521 0.21 14.97 -16.79
N ARG A 522 0.51 16.25 -17.09
CA ARG A 522 1.07 16.65 -18.37
C ARG A 522 2.45 16.04 -18.62
N LEU A 523 3.30 15.93 -17.59
CA LEU A 523 4.57 15.22 -17.71
C LEU A 523 4.34 13.76 -18.11
N VAL A 524 3.54 13.03 -17.33
CA VAL A 524 3.30 11.59 -17.56
C VAL A 524 2.71 11.36 -18.95
N TYR A 525 1.66 12.12 -19.30
CA TYR A 525 1.03 12.04 -20.61
C TYR A 525 2.01 12.28 -21.76
N LEU A 526 2.86 13.31 -21.66
CA LEU A 526 3.80 13.65 -22.74
C LEU A 526 4.90 12.59 -22.92
N GLU A 527 5.35 11.93 -21.86
CA GLU A 527 6.28 10.81 -22.03
C GLU A 527 5.62 9.63 -22.75
N GLU A 528 4.40 9.27 -22.33
CA GLU A 528 3.63 8.21 -22.99
C GLU A 528 3.31 8.54 -24.46
N GLU A 529 3.00 9.81 -24.75
CA GLU A 529 2.78 10.33 -26.10
C GLU A 529 4.05 10.22 -26.95
N PHE A 530 5.20 10.69 -26.46
CA PHE A 530 6.48 10.62 -27.17
C PHE A 530 6.90 9.18 -27.51
N MET A 531 6.54 8.23 -26.65
CA MET A 531 6.75 6.79 -26.87
C MET A 531 5.76 6.18 -27.88
N GLY A 532 4.77 6.95 -28.34
CA GLY A 532 3.69 6.52 -29.22
C GLY A 532 2.59 5.72 -28.54
N LEU A 533 2.53 5.66 -27.20
CA LEU A 533 1.56 4.83 -26.49
C LEU A 533 0.12 5.30 -26.72
N VAL A 534 -0.09 6.62 -26.81
CA VAL A 534 -1.38 7.20 -27.19
C VAL A 534 -1.82 6.69 -28.58
N LYS A 535 -0.91 6.78 -29.56
CA LYS A 535 -1.18 6.37 -30.95
C LYS A 535 -1.54 4.89 -31.09
N TYR A 536 -0.86 4.02 -30.34
CA TYR A 536 -1.05 2.57 -30.44
C TYR A 536 -2.06 2.00 -29.43
N GLY A 537 -2.74 2.85 -28.64
CA GLY A 537 -3.70 2.39 -27.63
C GLY A 537 -3.05 1.56 -26.53
N LYS A 538 -1.88 1.98 -26.06
CA LYS A 538 -1.03 1.26 -25.08
C LYS A 538 -0.67 2.10 -23.86
N MET A 539 -1.44 3.14 -23.56
CA MET A 539 -1.24 3.95 -22.36
C MET A 539 -1.37 3.10 -21.09
N PHE A 540 -0.70 3.51 -20.01
CA PHE A 540 -0.81 2.77 -18.76
C PHE A 540 -2.19 2.91 -18.13
N ASN A 541 -2.66 1.80 -17.56
CA ASN A 541 -3.95 1.69 -16.89
C ASN A 541 -3.88 1.98 -15.38
N ASN A 542 -2.78 2.57 -14.93
CA ASN A 542 -2.46 2.94 -13.54
C ASN A 542 -1.75 4.30 -13.55
N ARG A 543 -1.79 5.06 -12.45
CA ARG A 543 -1.06 6.33 -12.35
C ARG A 543 0.44 6.11 -12.15
N MET A 544 1.25 7.07 -12.62
CA MET A 544 2.64 7.20 -12.17
C MET A 544 2.68 7.81 -10.77
N HIS A 545 3.31 7.12 -9.82
CA HIS A 545 3.38 7.56 -8.43
C HIS A 545 4.68 8.34 -8.15
N PHE A 546 4.53 9.57 -7.69
CA PHE A 546 5.59 10.44 -7.17
C PHE A 546 5.49 10.43 -5.65
N SER A 547 6.46 9.82 -4.97
CA SER A 547 6.42 9.67 -3.52
C SER A 547 7.57 10.39 -2.83
N ILE A 548 7.29 11.04 -1.71
CA ILE A 548 8.35 11.36 -0.74
C ILE A 548 8.96 10.06 -0.19
N ASP A 549 10.25 10.05 0.09
CA ASP A 549 10.93 8.99 0.82
C ASP A 549 11.97 9.60 1.77
N TYR A 550 11.76 9.42 3.08
CA TYR A 550 12.62 9.99 4.12
C TYR A 550 13.97 9.29 4.27
N LYS A 551 14.17 8.14 3.62
CA LYS A 551 15.43 7.38 3.58
C LYS A 551 16.18 7.55 2.26
N ALA A 552 15.52 8.01 1.21
CA ALA A 552 16.17 8.29 -0.07
C ALA A 552 17.26 9.36 0.07
N LYS A 553 18.45 9.10 -0.46
CA LYS A 553 19.55 10.07 -0.51
C LYS A 553 19.47 10.95 -1.76
N SER A 554 19.06 10.36 -2.87
CA SER A 554 18.80 10.99 -4.15
C SER A 554 17.46 10.49 -4.69
N PRO A 555 16.86 11.21 -5.66
CA PRO A 555 15.78 10.66 -6.44
C PRO A 555 16.17 9.32 -7.07
N ASN A 556 15.17 8.45 -7.25
CA ASN A 556 15.31 7.21 -8.00
C ASN A 556 13.94 6.70 -8.46
N ALA A 557 13.96 5.82 -9.44
CA ALA A 557 12.80 5.18 -10.02
C ALA A 557 12.93 3.65 -10.01
N SER A 558 11.82 2.95 -9.77
CA SER A 558 11.71 1.50 -9.97
C SER A 558 10.23 1.10 -10.00
N ASP A 559 9.91 -0.20 -10.10
CA ASP A 559 8.52 -0.67 -10.16
C ASP A 559 7.60 0.06 -9.17
N TYR A 560 6.44 0.49 -9.63
CA TYR A 560 5.38 1.16 -8.87
C TYR A 560 5.58 2.65 -8.56
N ARG A 561 6.76 3.26 -8.73
CA ARG A 561 6.99 4.65 -8.26
C ARG A 561 8.28 5.32 -8.72
N THR A 562 8.29 6.64 -8.59
CA THR A 562 9.48 7.49 -8.40
C THR A 562 9.51 8.00 -6.96
N VAL A 563 10.71 8.13 -6.37
CA VAL A 563 10.87 8.65 -5.00
C VAL A 563 11.79 9.86 -4.94
N TYR A 564 11.54 10.76 -3.99
CA TYR A 564 12.33 11.98 -3.79
C TYR A 564 12.58 12.22 -2.30
N ASN A 565 13.77 12.72 -1.96
CA ASN A 565 14.11 13.02 -0.57
C ASN A 565 13.35 14.25 -0.04
N ALA A 566 13.21 14.34 1.28
CA ALA A 566 12.42 15.38 1.96
C ALA A 566 13.10 16.78 2.04
N SER A 567 13.92 17.15 1.05
CA SER A 567 14.58 18.47 1.01
C SER A 567 13.70 19.55 0.38
N ASP A 568 13.99 20.80 0.72
CA ASP A 568 13.37 21.96 0.08
C ASP A 568 13.60 21.97 -1.44
N TYR A 569 14.76 21.48 -1.90
CA TYR A 569 15.05 21.37 -3.33
C TYR A 569 14.01 20.50 -4.04
N TYR A 570 13.69 19.31 -3.53
CA TYR A 570 12.70 18.43 -4.17
C TYR A 570 11.25 18.75 -3.81
N ALA A 571 11.00 19.54 -2.76
CA ALA A 571 9.67 20.07 -2.50
C ALA A 571 9.20 21.05 -3.59
N GLU A 572 10.12 21.86 -4.15
CA GLU A 572 9.76 22.90 -5.13
C GLU A 572 8.99 22.42 -6.37
N PRO A 573 9.41 21.38 -7.12
CA PRO A 573 8.63 20.91 -8.27
C PRO A 573 7.22 20.43 -7.89
N PHE A 574 6.99 19.99 -6.65
CA PHE A 574 5.69 19.48 -6.22
C PHE A 574 4.84 20.52 -5.47
N CYS A 575 5.45 21.55 -4.89
CA CYS A 575 4.76 22.50 -4.01
C CYS A 575 4.72 23.94 -4.57
N LYS A 576 5.45 24.24 -5.64
CA LYS A 576 5.47 25.54 -6.35
C LYS A 576 5.23 25.32 -7.84
N PRO A 577 3.97 25.22 -8.30
CA PRO A 577 3.67 24.85 -9.68
C PRO A 577 4.31 25.79 -10.72
N GLU A 578 4.51 27.07 -10.41
CA GLU A 578 5.19 28.04 -11.28
C GLU A 578 6.68 27.75 -11.49
N ASN A 579 7.31 27.02 -10.56
CA ASN A 579 8.70 26.62 -10.68
C ASN A 579 8.87 25.32 -11.47
N PHE A 580 7.79 24.53 -11.65
CA PHE A 580 7.86 23.23 -12.32
C PHE A 580 8.58 23.28 -13.68
N PRO A 581 8.31 24.23 -14.60
CA PRO A 581 9.05 24.31 -15.86
C PRO A 581 10.57 24.37 -15.68
N THR A 582 11.06 25.10 -14.67
CA THR A 582 12.50 25.22 -14.41
C THR A 582 13.09 24.04 -13.64
N ARG A 583 12.24 23.21 -13.03
CA ARG A 583 12.60 22.11 -12.12
C ARG A 583 12.14 20.73 -12.59
N CYS A 584 11.54 20.63 -13.78
CA CYS A 584 10.94 19.40 -14.30
C CYS A 584 11.97 18.32 -14.66
N TRP A 585 13.25 18.67 -14.85
CA TRP A 585 14.29 17.70 -15.23
C TRP A 585 14.38 16.53 -14.25
N GLY A 586 14.38 16.79 -12.94
CA GLY A 586 14.44 15.73 -11.93
C GLY A 586 13.26 14.76 -12.04
N PRO A 587 12.01 15.24 -11.91
CA PRO A 587 10.83 14.37 -12.09
C PRO A 587 10.78 13.65 -13.45
N ALA A 588 11.09 14.34 -14.55
CA ALA A 588 11.06 13.74 -15.89
C ALA A 588 12.15 12.67 -16.08
N HIS A 589 13.32 12.87 -15.49
CA HIS A 589 14.39 11.88 -15.52
C HIS A 589 13.98 10.57 -14.83
N GLU A 590 13.32 10.66 -13.69
CA GLU A 590 12.85 9.50 -12.93
C GLU A 590 11.65 8.80 -13.60
N VAL A 591 10.67 9.56 -14.10
CA VAL A 591 9.56 8.97 -14.87
C VAL A 591 10.08 8.33 -16.15
N GLY A 592 11.05 8.97 -16.81
CA GLY A 592 11.76 8.43 -17.96
C GLY A 592 12.43 7.09 -17.66
N HIS A 593 12.99 6.88 -16.45
CA HIS A 593 13.51 5.57 -16.06
C HIS A 593 12.42 4.50 -15.94
N CYS A 594 11.24 4.84 -15.44
CA CYS A 594 10.10 3.94 -15.46
C CYS A 594 9.70 3.57 -16.89
N ASN A 595 9.78 4.53 -17.81
CA ASN A 595 9.35 4.43 -19.20
C ASN A 595 10.41 3.91 -20.18
N GLN A 596 11.66 3.71 -19.75
CA GLN A 596 12.73 3.18 -20.59
C GLN A 596 12.38 1.79 -21.16
N THR A 597 12.11 1.73 -22.47
CA THR A 597 11.86 0.50 -23.23
C THR A 597 13.11 -0.37 -23.26
N ARG A 598 13.02 -1.55 -22.65
CA ARG A 598 14.15 -2.48 -22.50
C ARG A 598 13.73 -3.95 -22.53
N PRO A 599 14.52 -4.82 -23.18
CA PRO A 599 15.71 -4.52 -23.99
C PRO A 599 15.33 -3.88 -25.35
N GLY A 600 16.35 -3.45 -26.11
CA GLY A 600 16.16 -2.76 -27.39
C GLY A 600 16.68 -1.33 -27.32
N LEU A 601 15.78 -0.35 -27.12
CA LEU A 601 16.13 1.07 -27.10
C LEU A 601 17.09 1.46 -25.96
N LYS A 602 17.02 0.74 -24.83
CA LYS A 602 17.98 0.87 -23.72
C LYS A 602 18.88 -0.36 -23.62
N TRP A 603 20.17 -0.18 -23.92
CA TRP A 603 21.24 -1.16 -23.71
C TRP A 603 22.28 -0.68 -22.69
N ALA A 604 23.26 -1.53 -22.36
CA ALA A 604 24.31 -1.18 -21.39
C ALA A 604 25.08 0.10 -21.77
N GLY A 605 25.24 0.99 -20.79
CA GLY A 605 25.84 2.31 -20.97
C GLY A 605 24.81 3.41 -21.24
N LEU A 606 23.54 3.05 -21.50
CA LEU A 606 22.47 4.00 -21.79
C LEU A 606 21.39 4.11 -20.70
N THR A 607 21.57 3.49 -19.53
CA THR A 607 20.59 3.63 -18.44
C THR A 607 20.37 5.08 -18.04
N GLU A 608 21.43 5.89 -17.98
CA GLU A 608 21.35 7.33 -17.65
C GLU A 608 21.30 8.26 -18.88
N VAL A 609 21.00 7.70 -20.06
CA VAL A 609 21.02 8.42 -21.34
C VAL A 609 19.64 8.41 -22.00
N THR A 610 19.07 7.22 -22.21
CA THR A 610 17.85 7.08 -23.03
C THR A 610 16.58 7.57 -22.34
N ASN A 611 16.52 7.55 -21.00
CA ASN A 611 15.48 8.24 -20.25
C ASN A 611 15.49 9.75 -20.52
N ASN A 612 16.67 10.34 -20.70
CA ASN A 612 16.80 11.77 -20.91
C ASN A 612 16.34 12.26 -22.30
N ILE A 613 16.02 11.36 -23.24
CA ILE A 613 15.31 11.75 -24.47
C ILE A 613 13.94 12.33 -24.09
N MET A 614 13.24 11.65 -23.17
CA MET A 614 11.96 12.10 -22.63
C MET A 614 12.15 13.33 -21.74
N SER A 615 13.19 13.39 -20.88
CA SER A 615 13.49 14.59 -20.09
C SER A 615 13.66 15.85 -20.93
N LEU A 616 14.37 15.76 -22.07
CA LEU A 616 14.50 16.87 -23.02
C LEU A 616 13.16 17.24 -23.67
N PHE A 617 12.37 16.24 -24.06
CA PHE A 617 11.04 16.46 -24.61
C PHE A 617 10.11 17.15 -23.62
N ILE A 618 10.08 16.73 -22.36
CA ILE A 618 9.33 17.38 -21.30
C ILE A 618 9.83 18.81 -21.10
N GLN A 619 11.13 19.01 -20.87
CA GLN A 619 11.69 20.34 -20.64
C GLN A 619 11.32 21.34 -21.75
N THR A 620 11.47 20.94 -23.02
CA THR A 620 11.11 21.79 -24.16
C THR A 620 9.61 22.00 -24.31
N SER A 621 8.78 20.99 -24.02
CA SER A 621 7.31 21.10 -24.02
C SER A 621 6.78 22.04 -22.93
N PHE A 622 7.52 22.21 -21.84
CA PHE A 622 7.26 23.21 -20.80
C PHE A 622 7.87 24.59 -21.11
N GLY A 623 8.33 24.81 -22.35
CA GLY A 623 8.79 26.12 -22.83
C GLY A 623 10.19 26.50 -22.36
N ARG A 624 10.99 25.55 -21.85
CA ARG A 624 12.38 25.80 -21.50
C ARG A 624 13.29 25.49 -22.69
N PRO A 625 14.41 26.23 -22.84
CA PRO A 625 15.44 25.86 -23.82
C PRO A 625 15.93 24.44 -23.60
N CYS A 626 16.32 23.74 -24.66
CA CYS A 626 16.94 22.42 -24.59
C CYS A 626 18.21 22.45 -23.72
N LYS A 627 18.35 21.51 -22.78
CA LYS A 627 19.52 21.41 -21.89
C LYS A 627 20.82 21.30 -22.69
N LEU A 628 20.81 20.55 -23.79
CA LEU A 628 21.98 20.35 -24.64
C LEU A 628 22.51 21.66 -25.25
N LEU A 629 21.62 22.64 -25.46
CA LEU A 629 21.92 23.93 -26.05
C LEU A 629 22.48 24.93 -25.05
N VAL A 630 21.99 24.91 -23.80
CA VAL A 630 22.24 26.00 -22.84
C VAL A 630 23.17 25.64 -21.69
N ASP A 631 23.37 24.36 -21.40
CA ASP A 631 24.25 23.93 -20.32
C ASP A 631 25.67 23.67 -20.83
N GLY A 632 26.67 24.28 -20.19
CA GLY A 632 28.08 24.00 -20.46
C GLY A 632 28.58 22.71 -19.81
N CYS A 633 29.71 22.21 -20.28
CA CYS A 633 30.35 21.01 -19.74
C CYS A 633 31.88 21.11 -19.78
N THR A 634 32.55 20.51 -18.80
CA THR A 634 33.99 20.26 -18.82
C THR A 634 34.21 18.77 -19.00
N LEU A 635 34.89 18.38 -20.08
CA LEU A 635 35.05 17.00 -20.47
C LEU A 635 36.46 16.52 -20.23
N LYS A 636 36.58 15.24 -19.87
CA LYS A 636 37.85 14.55 -19.72
C LYS A 636 37.94 13.36 -20.66
N ASP A 637 39.16 13.00 -21.02
CA ASP A 637 39.46 11.84 -21.85
C ASP A 637 39.69 10.56 -21.00
N GLU A 638 40.06 9.48 -21.67
CA GLU A 638 40.39 8.19 -21.08
C GLU A 638 41.59 8.21 -20.12
N ASN A 639 42.42 9.25 -20.16
CA ASN A 639 43.58 9.45 -19.28
C ASN A 639 43.27 10.42 -18.11
N ASP A 640 41.98 10.74 -17.90
CA ASP A 640 41.50 11.76 -16.95
C ASP A 640 42.07 13.17 -17.22
N GLN A 641 42.55 13.44 -18.44
CA GLN A 641 43.01 14.76 -18.86
C GLN A 641 41.84 15.61 -19.34
N THR A 642 41.83 16.89 -18.98
CA THR A 642 40.79 17.82 -19.44
C THR A 642 40.92 18.04 -20.95
N LEU A 643 39.93 17.57 -21.70
CA LEU A 643 39.82 17.78 -23.14
C LEU A 643 39.47 19.25 -23.44
N GLY A 644 38.57 19.82 -22.64
CA GLY A 644 38.13 21.20 -22.78
C GLY A 644 36.92 21.55 -21.91
N THR A 645 36.62 22.85 -21.87
CA THR A 645 35.38 23.41 -21.30
C THR A 645 34.59 24.07 -22.42
N TYR A 646 33.33 23.68 -22.55
CA TYR A 646 32.45 24.07 -23.66
C TYR A 646 31.25 24.85 -23.13
N ASN A 647 30.79 25.80 -23.94
CA ASN A 647 29.64 26.64 -23.59
C ASN A 647 28.31 25.90 -23.67
N ASN A 648 28.25 24.82 -24.47
CA ASN A 648 27.12 23.92 -24.53
C ASN A 648 27.53 22.45 -24.73
N ILE A 649 26.62 21.53 -24.44
CA ILE A 649 26.87 20.09 -24.53
C ILE A 649 27.02 19.62 -25.99
N TYR A 650 26.35 20.24 -26.97
CA TYR A 650 26.56 19.88 -28.39
C TYR A 650 28.04 20.03 -28.82
N GLN A 651 28.67 21.14 -28.45
CA GLN A 651 30.09 21.39 -28.73
C GLN A 651 30.98 20.38 -28.01
N GLY A 652 30.69 20.13 -26.72
CA GLY A 652 31.43 19.14 -25.94
C GLY A 652 31.32 17.73 -26.53
N ALA A 653 30.12 17.30 -26.89
CA ALA A 653 29.87 15.98 -27.48
C ALA A 653 30.56 15.82 -28.84
N THR A 654 30.52 16.86 -29.68
CA THR A 654 31.23 16.88 -30.98
C THR A 654 32.73 16.70 -30.76
N SER A 655 33.32 17.50 -29.87
CA SER A 655 34.75 17.40 -29.57
C SER A 655 35.14 16.05 -28.96
N LEU A 656 34.30 15.47 -28.10
CA LEU A 656 34.59 14.23 -27.40
C LEU A 656 34.45 13.00 -28.31
N ILE A 657 33.34 12.90 -29.05
CA ILE A 657 32.95 11.70 -29.79
C ILE A 657 33.36 11.81 -31.27
N VAL A 658 32.95 12.89 -31.94
CA VAL A 658 33.12 13.06 -33.39
C VAL A 658 34.58 13.38 -33.73
N ASP A 659 35.11 14.49 -33.21
CA ASP A 659 36.49 14.91 -33.48
C ASP A 659 37.49 13.95 -32.83
N GLY A 660 37.15 13.48 -31.63
CA GLY A 660 37.91 12.47 -30.91
C GLY A 660 37.88 11.07 -31.51
N LYS A 661 37.01 10.82 -32.50
CA LYS A 661 36.80 9.51 -33.14
C LYS A 661 36.66 8.40 -32.08
N ARG A 662 35.75 8.59 -31.13
CA ARG A 662 35.52 7.63 -30.03
C ARG A 662 34.29 6.78 -30.32
N PRO A 663 34.27 5.50 -29.94
CA PRO A 663 33.03 4.73 -29.93
C PRO A 663 32.02 5.37 -28.96
N HIS A 664 30.73 5.32 -29.30
CA HIS A 664 29.65 6.00 -28.55
C HIS A 664 29.57 5.57 -27.08
N CYS A 665 29.90 4.31 -26.79
CA CYS A 665 29.89 3.77 -25.43
C CYS A 665 31.03 4.30 -24.54
N LEU A 666 31.98 5.07 -25.09
CA LEU A 666 33.06 5.77 -24.39
C LEU A 666 33.81 4.88 -23.37
N PRO A 667 34.34 3.71 -23.81
CA PRO A 667 35.01 2.79 -22.91
C PRO A 667 36.26 3.45 -22.30
N GLY A 668 36.46 3.25 -21.00
CA GLY A 668 37.63 3.77 -20.29
C GLY A 668 37.53 5.22 -19.80
N ILE A 669 36.47 5.96 -20.10
CA ILE A 669 36.23 7.28 -19.51
C ILE A 669 35.56 7.10 -18.14
N ALA A 670 36.26 7.46 -17.06
CA ALA A 670 35.78 7.26 -15.70
C ALA A 670 34.57 8.14 -15.32
N ASN A 671 34.54 9.39 -15.81
CA ASN A 671 33.51 10.38 -15.47
C ASN A 671 32.85 10.92 -16.74
N ILE A 672 31.86 10.20 -17.25
CA ILE A 672 31.13 10.58 -18.46
C ILE A 672 30.01 11.56 -18.11
N THR A 673 29.99 12.73 -18.77
CA THR A 673 28.80 13.59 -18.83
C THR A 673 27.80 12.93 -19.77
N ARG A 674 26.78 12.26 -19.23
CA ARG A 674 25.88 11.36 -19.97
C ARG A 674 25.11 12.06 -21.09
N GLU A 675 24.86 13.36 -20.94
CA GLU A 675 24.21 14.19 -21.95
C GLU A 675 25.04 14.30 -23.24
N THR A 676 26.35 14.06 -23.22
CA THR A 676 27.15 13.97 -24.46
C THR A 676 26.76 12.77 -25.32
N GLN A 677 26.39 11.65 -24.69
CA GLN A 677 25.88 10.46 -25.39
C GLN A 677 24.44 10.65 -25.87
N LEU A 678 23.69 11.58 -25.27
CA LEU A 678 22.28 11.87 -25.58
C LEU A 678 22.11 12.68 -26.87
N VAL A 679 23.10 13.50 -27.23
CA VAL A 679 23.10 14.38 -28.42
C VAL A 679 22.60 13.68 -29.70
N PRO A 680 23.15 12.54 -30.15
CA PRO A 680 22.70 11.90 -31.38
C PRO A 680 21.22 11.51 -31.36
N PHE A 681 20.68 11.09 -30.21
CA PHE A 681 19.26 10.76 -30.11
C PHE A 681 18.42 12.03 -30.28
N TRP A 682 18.74 13.10 -29.58
CA TRP A 682 17.98 14.34 -29.72
C TRP A 682 18.09 14.96 -31.13
N GLN A 683 19.25 14.85 -31.78
CA GLN A 683 19.42 15.28 -33.17
C GLN A 683 18.54 14.51 -34.16
N LEU A 684 18.27 13.22 -33.91
CA LEU A 684 17.29 12.47 -34.70
C LEU A 684 15.87 13.05 -34.53
N LYS A 685 15.49 13.50 -33.33
CA LYS A 685 14.23 14.21 -33.11
C LYS A 685 14.21 15.50 -33.94
N LEU A 686 15.23 16.34 -33.80
CA LEU A 686 15.31 17.62 -34.51
C LEU A 686 15.22 17.42 -36.03
N TYR A 687 15.97 16.48 -36.59
CA TYR A 687 16.00 16.27 -38.02
C TYR A 687 14.74 15.54 -38.53
N MET A 688 14.38 14.39 -37.96
CA MET A 688 13.27 13.58 -38.48
C MET A 688 11.92 14.25 -38.24
N ILE A 689 11.71 14.82 -37.04
CA ILE A 689 10.42 15.39 -36.66
C ILE A 689 10.36 16.88 -37.03
N ASP A 690 11.29 17.69 -36.55
CA ASP A 690 11.14 19.16 -36.67
C ASP A 690 11.47 19.68 -38.07
N VAL A 691 12.44 19.05 -38.77
CA VAL A 691 12.84 19.45 -40.12
C VAL A 691 12.05 18.70 -41.19
N LEU A 692 12.03 17.37 -41.14
CA LEU A 692 11.39 16.54 -42.18
C LEU A 692 9.88 16.31 -41.96
N GLY A 693 9.32 16.71 -40.83
CA GLY A 693 7.89 16.54 -40.54
C GLY A 693 7.45 15.09 -40.33
N LYS A 694 8.38 14.14 -40.10
CA LYS A 694 8.07 12.73 -39.81
C LYS A 694 7.67 12.57 -38.34
N THR A 695 6.56 13.18 -37.94
CA THR A 695 6.09 13.28 -36.55
C THR A 695 6.00 11.94 -35.81
N ASP A 696 5.76 10.85 -36.52
CA ASP A 696 5.67 9.50 -35.97
C ASP A 696 7.01 8.75 -35.83
N PHE A 697 8.14 9.37 -36.13
CA PHE A 697 9.43 8.69 -36.19
C PHE A 697 9.76 7.96 -34.87
N TYR A 698 9.70 8.66 -33.74
CA TYR A 698 9.93 8.04 -32.43
C TYR A 698 8.82 7.05 -32.06
N HIS A 699 7.55 7.35 -32.36
CA HIS A 699 6.44 6.43 -32.11
C HIS A 699 6.69 5.06 -32.75
N LYS A 700 7.10 5.04 -34.03
CA LYS A 700 7.44 3.81 -34.75
C LYS A 700 8.67 3.10 -34.18
N LEU A 701 9.69 3.87 -33.79
CA LEU A 701 10.93 3.31 -33.23
C LEU A 701 10.68 2.61 -31.89
N TYR A 702 9.96 3.26 -30.97
CA TYR A 702 9.54 2.64 -29.72
C TYR A 702 8.66 1.41 -29.95
N GLU A 703 7.70 1.49 -30.88
CA GLU A 703 6.80 0.37 -31.17
C GLU A 703 7.52 -0.84 -31.75
N TYR A 704 8.52 -0.63 -32.61
CA TYR A 704 9.37 -1.71 -33.10
C TYR A 704 10.00 -2.47 -31.93
N PHE A 705 10.69 -1.76 -31.02
CA PHE A 705 11.38 -2.41 -29.90
C PHE A 705 10.43 -3.05 -28.88
N ARG A 706 9.19 -2.55 -28.75
CA ARG A 706 8.15 -3.22 -27.95
C ARG A 706 7.72 -4.55 -28.55
N THR A 707 7.58 -4.61 -29.87
CA THR A 707 6.92 -5.74 -30.56
C THR A 707 7.88 -6.77 -31.17
N HIS A 708 9.17 -6.45 -31.25
CA HIS A 708 10.19 -7.33 -31.83
C HIS A 708 11.17 -7.82 -30.75
N GLU A 709 11.73 -9.01 -30.97
CA GLU A 709 12.84 -9.55 -30.17
C GLU A 709 14.09 -8.69 -30.40
N SER A 710 14.71 -8.24 -29.32
CA SER A 710 15.98 -7.52 -29.36
C SER A 710 17.15 -8.51 -29.44
N PRO A 711 18.26 -8.17 -30.12
CA PRO A 711 19.42 -9.05 -30.18
C PRO A 711 19.94 -9.53 -28.82
N SER A 712 19.82 -8.71 -27.77
CA SER A 712 20.25 -9.07 -26.43
C SER A 712 19.28 -9.96 -25.63
N ASP A 713 18.07 -10.24 -26.12
CA ASP A 713 17.08 -11.07 -25.41
C ASP A 713 17.61 -12.48 -25.10
N LYS A 714 18.54 -12.98 -25.92
CA LYS A 714 19.16 -14.32 -25.78
C LYS A 714 20.48 -14.34 -24.99
N GLY A 715 20.84 -13.22 -24.36
CA GLY A 715 21.98 -13.14 -23.46
C GLY A 715 23.27 -12.60 -24.10
N GLU A 716 23.86 -11.66 -23.37
CA GLU A 716 25.29 -11.33 -23.31
C GLU A 716 25.80 -10.13 -24.12
N ASN A 717 25.61 -10.03 -25.45
CA ASN A 717 26.23 -8.91 -26.18
C ASN A 717 25.31 -7.69 -26.39
N GLN A 718 25.53 -6.64 -25.60
CA GLN A 718 24.77 -5.39 -25.66
C GLN A 718 25.10 -4.53 -26.89
N GLY A 719 26.26 -4.73 -27.52
CA GLY A 719 26.66 -4.01 -28.73
C GLY A 719 25.75 -4.27 -29.93
N MET A 720 25.11 -5.44 -29.97
CA MET A 720 24.17 -5.78 -31.05
C MET A 720 22.89 -4.95 -31.02
N ASN A 721 22.42 -4.51 -29.83
CA ASN A 721 21.28 -3.61 -29.74
C ASN A 721 21.62 -2.22 -30.32
N GLN A 722 22.87 -1.77 -30.18
CA GLN A 722 23.31 -0.51 -30.79
C GLN A 722 23.27 -0.59 -32.32
N LEU A 723 23.75 -1.70 -32.91
CA LEU A 723 23.68 -1.91 -34.35
C LEU A 723 22.23 -2.06 -34.85
N ASP A 724 21.38 -2.72 -34.07
CA ASP A 724 19.95 -2.79 -34.39
C ASP A 724 19.28 -1.43 -34.33
N PHE A 725 19.62 -0.59 -33.34
CA PHE A 725 19.16 0.80 -33.31
C PHE A 725 19.53 1.57 -34.59
N VAL A 726 20.77 1.44 -35.06
CA VAL A 726 21.20 2.05 -36.34
C VAL A 726 20.35 1.53 -37.51
N ARG A 727 20.15 0.21 -37.59
CA ARG A 727 19.33 -0.42 -38.63
C ARG A 727 17.92 0.15 -38.64
N GLN A 728 17.27 0.20 -37.48
CA GLN A 728 15.88 0.60 -37.36
C GLN A 728 15.68 2.09 -37.59
N VAL A 729 16.64 2.94 -37.21
CA VAL A 729 16.58 4.35 -37.58
C VAL A 729 16.62 4.53 -39.09
N CYS A 730 17.48 3.79 -39.81
CA CYS A 730 17.53 3.86 -41.28
C CYS A 730 16.24 3.32 -41.92
N ASP A 731 15.77 2.16 -41.46
CA ASP A 731 14.57 1.51 -41.98
C ASP A 731 13.30 2.35 -41.79
N ILE A 732 13.08 2.86 -40.58
CA ILE A 732 11.87 3.63 -40.24
C ILE A 732 11.88 5.02 -40.86
N SER A 733 13.06 5.66 -40.95
CA SER A 733 13.17 6.97 -41.61
C SER A 733 13.11 6.87 -43.14
N GLY A 734 13.51 5.73 -43.71
CA GLY A 734 13.77 5.56 -45.14
C GLY A 734 15.04 6.28 -45.61
N LEU A 735 15.94 6.63 -44.68
CA LEU A 735 17.17 7.37 -44.95
C LEU A 735 18.42 6.55 -44.62
N ASN A 736 19.45 6.71 -45.43
CA ASN A 736 20.76 6.15 -45.16
C ASN A 736 21.51 7.01 -44.13
N MET A 737 21.32 6.71 -42.84
CA MET A 737 21.92 7.45 -41.73
C MET A 737 23.33 6.96 -41.34
N LEU A 738 24.01 6.18 -42.20
CA LEU A 738 25.31 5.58 -41.87
C LEU A 738 26.38 6.63 -41.55
N ASP A 739 26.49 7.72 -42.33
CA ASP A 739 27.45 8.81 -42.06
C ASP A 739 27.22 9.47 -40.70
N PHE A 740 25.95 9.70 -40.34
CA PHE A 740 25.57 10.25 -39.05
C PHE A 740 26.01 9.35 -37.89
N PHE A 741 25.75 8.05 -37.99
CA PHE A 741 26.10 7.08 -36.96
C PHE A 741 27.60 6.76 -36.89
N GLU A 742 28.30 6.82 -38.01
CA GLU A 742 29.76 6.70 -38.05
C GLU A 742 30.41 7.86 -37.31
N LYS A 743 29.97 9.11 -37.56
CA LYS A 743 30.47 10.30 -36.85
C LYS A 743 30.21 10.23 -35.35
N TRP A 744 29.03 9.76 -34.94
CA TRP A 744 28.70 9.59 -33.52
C TRP A 744 29.26 8.33 -32.86
N GLY A 745 30.14 7.58 -33.55
CA GLY A 745 30.85 6.45 -32.96
C GLY A 745 30.00 5.20 -32.74
N PHE A 746 28.82 5.10 -33.36
CA PHE A 746 27.97 3.91 -33.27
C PHE A 746 28.53 2.74 -34.09
N LEU A 747 29.30 3.05 -35.13
CA LEU A 747 29.85 2.11 -36.11
C LEU A 747 31.37 1.94 -35.94
N TYR A 748 31.84 1.87 -34.69
CA TYR A 748 33.24 1.70 -34.34
C TYR A 748 33.45 0.34 -33.70
N PRO A 749 34.48 -0.44 -34.10
CA PRO A 749 34.80 -1.69 -33.43
C PRO A 749 35.15 -1.43 -31.97
N VAL A 750 34.53 -2.19 -31.06
CA VAL A 750 34.77 -2.06 -29.63
C VAL A 750 34.52 -3.40 -28.96
N LYS A 751 35.35 -3.75 -27.98
CA LYS A 751 35.15 -4.91 -27.10
C LYS A 751 35.45 -4.48 -25.68
N THR A 752 34.43 -4.41 -24.84
CA THR A 752 34.55 -3.92 -23.46
C THR A 752 33.51 -4.54 -22.55
N THR A 753 33.64 -4.23 -21.26
CA THR A 753 32.63 -4.51 -20.24
C THR A 753 32.18 -3.19 -19.65
N LEU A 754 30.88 -2.92 -19.70
CA LEU A 754 30.29 -1.71 -19.13
C LEU A 754 29.68 -2.06 -17.78
N ASN A 755 30.05 -1.32 -16.74
CA ASN A 755 29.35 -1.37 -15.45
C ASN A 755 28.17 -0.40 -15.50
N ASP A 756 26.99 -0.93 -15.78
CA ASP A 756 25.74 -0.17 -15.89
C ASP A 756 24.65 -0.91 -15.11
N TYR A 757 24.73 -0.71 -13.78
CA TYR A 757 24.01 -1.47 -12.76
C TYR A 757 24.32 -2.97 -12.81
N GLY A 758 25.61 -3.28 -12.98
CA GLY A 758 26.14 -4.62 -13.21
C GLY A 758 27.02 -4.68 -14.45
N ASN A 759 27.97 -5.63 -14.45
CA ASN A 759 28.89 -5.82 -15.56
C ASN A 759 28.18 -6.50 -16.74
N LYS A 760 28.22 -5.86 -17.90
CA LYS A 760 27.61 -6.37 -19.15
C LYS A 760 28.62 -6.31 -20.28
N ALA A 761 28.70 -7.39 -21.06
CA ALA A 761 29.57 -7.43 -22.24
C ALA A 761 29.02 -6.52 -23.34
N PHE A 762 29.93 -5.78 -23.98
CA PHE A 762 29.61 -4.89 -25.08
C PHE A 762 30.67 -5.07 -26.17
N GLU A 763 30.28 -5.74 -27.26
CA GLU A 763 31.16 -6.04 -28.38
C GLU A 763 30.50 -5.69 -29.72
N ILE A 764 31.21 -4.94 -30.55
CA ILE A 764 30.87 -4.64 -31.94
C ILE A 764 32.13 -4.93 -32.75
N THR A 765 32.04 -5.80 -33.76
CA THR A 765 33.17 -6.16 -34.61
C THR A 765 33.15 -5.42 -35.95
N GLU A 766 34.31 -5.30 -36.60
CA GLU A 766 34.42 -4.75 -37.96
C GLU A 766 33.49 -5.45 -38.95
N GLU A 767 33.40 -6.78 -38.86
CA GLU A 767 32.56 -7.59 -39.74
C GLU A 767 31.07 -7.28 -39.54
N GLN A 768 30.62 -7.13 -38.29
CA GLN A 768 29.22 -6.75 -38.02
C GLN A 768 28.89 -5.36 -38.56
N ILE A 769 29.81 -4.40 -38.45
CA ILE A 769 29.66 -3.06 -39.03
C ILE A 769 29.61 -3.15 -40.56
N ARG A 770 30.52 -3.91 -41.18
CA ARG A 770 30.58 -4.09 -42.65
C ARG A 770 29.26 -4.67 -43.17
N LEU A 771 28.77 -5.73 -42.54
CA LEU A 771 27.51 -6.38 -42.91
C LEU A 771 26.31 -5.43 -42.77
N LEU A 772 26.25 -4.63 -41.70
CA LEU A 772 25.21 -3.61 -41.54
C LEU A 772 25.30 -2.52 -42.62
N LYS A 773 26.51 -2.04 -42.95
CA LYS A 773 26.70 -1.04 -44.01
C LYS A 773 26.26 -1.59 -45.37
N GLU A 774 26.60 -2.85 -45.68
CA GLU A 774 26.15 -3.53 -46.91
C GLU A 774 24.64 -3.69 -46.96
N GLU A 775 24.03 -4.12 -45.84
CA GLU A 775 22.58 -4.23 -45.70
C GLU A 775 21.91 -2.89 -46.02
N ILE A 776 22.30 -1.80 -45.35
CA ILE A 776 21.67 -0.48 -45.50
C ILE A 776 21.92 0.12 -46.89
N ASN A 777 23.13 0.04 -47.43
CA ASN A 777 23.42 0.53 -48.78
C ASN A 777 22.66 -0.26 -49.85
N GLY A 778 22.40 -1.55 -49.63
CA GLY A 778 21.60 -2.40 -50.52
C GLY A 778 20.10 -2.08 -50.56
N ARG A 779 19.58 -1.31 -49.59
CA ARG A 779 18.14 -0.96 -49.52
C ARG A 779 17.73 0.19 -50.44
N GLY A 780 18.69 0.98 -50.93
CA GLY A 780 18.41 2.14 -51.78
C GLY A 780 17.74 3.30 -51.05
N TYR A 781 17.97 3.45 -49.75
CA TYR A 781 17.47 4.59 -48.96
C TYR A 781 18.05 5.91 -49.45
N GLU A 782 17.25 6.98 -49.35
CA GLU A 782 17.71 8.33 -49.71
C GLU A 782 18.80 8.80 -48.74
N MET A 783 19.72 9.63 -49.24
CA MET A 783 20.72 10.25 -48.37
C MET A 783 20.08 11.40 -47.58
N PRO A 784 20.36 11.54 -46.28
CA PRO A 784 19.93 12.71 -45.52
C PRO A 784 20.68 13.97 -45.97
N HIS A 785 20.23 15.14 -45.51
CA HIS A 785 20.98 16.38 -45.64
C HIS A 785 22.42 16.19 -45.13
N PRO A 786 23.45 16.72 -45.81
CA PRO A 786 24.83 16.61 -45.33
C PRO A 786 24.98 17.13 -43.90
N ASN A 787 25.88 16.51 -43.14
CA ASN A 787 26.26 16.96 -41.80
C ASN A 787 25.13 17.03 -40.75
N VAL A 788 24.11 16.16 -40.81
CA VAL A 788 23.04 16.09 -39.77
C VAL A 788 23.58 16.08 -38.33
N HIS A 789 24.75 15.49 -38.07
CA HIS A 789 25.41 15.50 -36.76
C HIS A 789 25.74 16.91 -36.19
N GLN A 790 25.58 17.99 -36.97
CA GLN A 790 25.77 19.38 -36.54
C GLN A 790 24.44 20.12 -36.28
N ILE A 791 23.31 19.44 -36.42
CA ILE A 791 22.00 20.05 -36.18
C ILE A 791 21.80 20.35 -34.69
N THR A 792 21.17 21.49 -34.42
CA THR A 792 20.80 22.03 -33.12
C THR A 792 19.52 22.83 -33.29
N GLU A 793 18.88 23.25 -32.20
CA GLU A 793 17.67 24.08 -32.25
C GLU A 793 17.89 25.43 -32.94
N ILE A 794 19.13 25.93 -33.01
CA ILE A 794 19.44 27.26 -33.56
C ILE A 794 19.66 27.27 -35.08
N ASN A 795 19.89 26.11 -35.69
CA ASN A 795 20.22 26.00 -37.12
C ASN A 795 19.29 25.03 -37.87
N LEU A 796 18.09 24.76 -37.36
CA LEU A 796 17.13 23.84 -37.99
C LEU A 796 16.82 24.21 -39.45
N ASP A 797 16.75 25.50 -39.77
CA ASP A 797 16.42 25.99 -41.11
C ASP A 797 17.49 25.62 -42.16
N ASP A 798 18.73 25.39 -41.74
CA ASP A 798 19.83 25.01 -42.63
C ASP A 798 19.69 23.57 -43.16
N TYR A 799 18.74 22.78 -42.64
CA TYR A 799 18.54 21.36 -42.97
C TYR A 799 17.21 21.08 -43.68
N LYS A 800 16.40 22.10 -43.97
CA LYS A 800 15.07 21.99 -44.58
C LYS A 800 15.07 21.67 -46.07
#